data_AF-A0A370AWR4-F1
#
_entry.id   AF-A0A370AWR4-F1
#
_cell.length_a   1.000
_cell.length_b   1.000
_cell.length_c   1.000
_cell.angle_alpha   90.00
_cell.angle_beta   90.00
_cell.angle_gamma   90.00
#
_symmetry.space_group_name_H-M   'P 1'
#
loop_
_entity.id
_entity.type
_entity.pdbx_description
1 polymer ?
#
loop_
_entity_poly.entity_id
_entity_poly.type
_entity_poly.pdbx_seq_one_letter_code
_entity_poly.pdbx_strand_id
1 'polypeptide(L)'
;MEESVEAFSVLQRVRRPEQPRFFPIADSPEGLKELLAESCMDGTLRSHVAMVQDCQPFQNGDSNEIVDRLRTSLGYLVAWEAALAAGAVIGAWATPVEPQVHVESPVAVQSVEAEPPGALDAERVLARYQLGSFRPGSTVEAQAGTYIDLCFAEGFAPASVEDTFDRRLTNAVEAVTRFAVSFAWLSSKVPGSRKVLPGPGLGDGDTWVEAARSSRRWSSEELAGLASSDIGLGRVEDADTLILMVSAADGVYERVVPNATPLRGHARRGTAAEVAVQDAAATWGLPDFVMVPSVERKGRGVREISDGLLIVGGRGVVVQIKAREGVPGAPEKESSWVLKQLAAAAKQISGTVRRLKTQGVQMTTGRGRSVRIDSPAVNWIGVIIIEHPAPPPNLAITTQAGATPVIALLRRDWEFLFNQLRSTHAVVGYLHRIGTSTPVLGGEPERYYELAAADAAASPGPINPSWIRRGGQPCNVPLLPAAPAGSDDDKAHTMVRIVLEDVATSLTGPDEWEPWQIVLASLDSLPVGYRTDLGRFLLNGLDTVTTAEAGATAWRMRTFIAGPDQDQLGFAVCSALTDHTRAAFSAWLQLRHHERGKGTDLASLTSVGVLLTPRTDGYREWDTTVQVINGDPELSTADLRVYRDLWNKRS
;
A
#
# COMPACT_ATOMS: atom_id res chain seq x y z
N MET A 1 26.43 0.70 6.75
CA MET A 1 25.57 -0.41 6.31
C MET A 1 24.40 0.25 5.60
N GLU A 2 24.25 0.10 4.29
CA GLU A 2 23.18 0.76 3.52
C GLU A 2 21.81 0.19 3.90
N GLU A 3 20.81 1.06 4.06
CA GLU A 3 19.42 0.63 4.31
C GLU A 3 18.84 -0.01 3.04
N SER A 4 18.48 -1.30 3.10
CA SER A 4 17.86 -2.04 2.00
C SER A 4 16.38 -2.36 2.29
N VAL A 5 15.62 -2.70 1.24
CA VAL A 5 14.21 -3.13 1.38
C VAL A 5 14.05 -4.36 2.28
N GLU A 6 15.11 -5.16 2.46
CA GLU A 6 15.10 -6.25 3.44
C GLU A 6 14.78 -5.74 4.86
N ALA A 7 15.14 -4.50 5.21
CA ALA A 7 14.81 -3.91 6.50
C ALA A 7 13.30 -3.69 6.71
N PHE A 8 12.52 -3.43 5.66
CA PHE A 8 11.04 -3.35 5.74
C PHE A 8 10.40 -4.73 5.97
N SER A 9 11.10 -5.80 5.62
CA SER A 9 10.61 -7.19 5.68
C SER A 9 11.01 -7.91 6.99
N VAL A 10 11.85 -7.30 7.84
CA VAL A 10 12.45 -7.98 9.00
C VAL A 10 11.52 -8.08 10.22
N LEU A 11 10.36 -7.43 10.24
CA LEU A 11 9.37 -7.64 11.31
C LEU A 11 7.99 -7.84 10.68
N GLN A 12 7.79 -9.04 10.12
CA GLN A 12 6.48 -9.55 9.70
C GLN A 12 5.91 -10.36 10.87
N ARG A 13 5.15 -9.71 11.75
CA ARG A 13 4.26 -10.40 12.70
C ARG A 13 2.83 -10.23 12.22
N VAL A 14 1.98 -11.22 12.53
CA VAL A 14 0.53 -11.17 12.28
C VAL A 14 -0.03 -9.81 12.73
N ARG A 15 -0.56 -9.04 11.76
CA ARG A 15 -1.35 -7.85 12.06
C ARG A 15 -2.55 -8.27 12.91
N ARG A 16 -2.68 -7.66 14.09
CA ARG A 16 -3.89 -7.69 14.93
C ARG A 16 -4.70 -6.42 14.65
N PRO A 17 -5.50 -6.37 13.57
CA PRO A 17 -6.28 -5.18 13.20
C PRO A 17 -7.25 -4.72 14.30
N GLU A 18 -7.65 -5.64 15.18
CA GLU A 18 -8.46 -5.39 16.35
C GLU A 18 -7.76 -4.60 17.47
N GLN A 19 -6.42 -4.50 17.44
CA GLN A 19 -5.67 -3.73 18.42
C GLN A 19 -5.41 -2.30 17.89
N PRO A 20 -5.77 -1.26 18.66
CA PRO A 20 -5.46 0.10 18.27
C PRO A 20 -3.95 0.30 18.15
N ARG A 21 -3.52 0.94 17.06
CA ARG A 21 -2.11 1.24 16.80
C ARG A 21 -1.78 2.58 17.42
N PHE A 22 -0.70 2.61 18.18
CA PHE A 22 -0.20 3.83 18.80
C PHE A 22 1.23 4.10 18.34
N PHE A 23 1.60 5.38 18.29
CA PHE A 23 2.99 5.75 18.12
C PHE A 23 3.72 5.50 19.45
N PRO A 24 4.83 4.73 19.50
CA PRO A 24 5.42 4.31 20.77
C PRO A 24 6.18 5.44 21.45
N ILE A 25 5.46 6.26 22.22
CA ILE A 25 6.03 7.26 23.11
C ILE A 25 5.86 6.72 24.53
N ALA A 26 6.97 6.58 25.25
CA ALA A 26 6.95 6.13 26.63
C ALA A 26 7.62 7.17 27.56
N ASP A 27 7.25 7.13 28.82
CA ASP A 27 7.88 7.86 29.92
C ASP A 27 9.04 7.09 30.57
N SER A 28 9.28 5.85 30.13
CA SER A 28 10.26 4.94 30.72
C SER A 28 10.83 3.94 29.70
N PRO A 29 12.06 3.44 29.92
CA PRO A 29 12.65 2.36 29.11
C PRO A 29 11.79 1.09 29.09
N GLU A 30 11.20 0.73 30.24
CA GLU A 30 10.33 -0.42 30.40
C GLU A 30 9.04 -0.26 29.60
N GLY A 31 8.38 0.90 29.69
CA GLY A 31 7.18 1.21 28.91
C GLY A 31 7.46 1.18 27.40
N LEU A 32 8.62 1.68 26.95
CA LEU A 32 9.01 1.57 25.54
C LEU A 32 9.14 0.11 25.11
N LYS A 33 9.75 -0.73 25.95
CA LYS A 33 9.94 -2.15 25.65
C LYS A 33 8.59 -2.87 25.52
N GLU A 34 7.63 -2.54 26.37
CA GLU A 34 6.26 -3.07 26.29
C GLU A 34 5.55 -2.60 25.02
N LEU A 35 5.57 -1.30 24.71
CA LEU A 35 4.98 -0.76 23.48
C LEU A 35 5.60 -1.36 22.21
N LEU A 36 6.93 -1.55 22.20
CA LEU A 36 7.61 -2.22 21.08
C LEU A 36 7.27 -3.70 20.98
N ALA A 37 6.99 -4.38 22.11
CA ALA A 37 6.52 -5.76 22.10
C ALA A 37 5.10 -5.89 21.53
N GLU A 38 4.27 -4.86 21.68
CA GLU A 38 2.94 -4.73 21.08
C GLU A 38 2.93 -4.44 19.57
N SER A 39 4.11 -4.47 18.91
CA SER A 39 4.24 -4.47 17.44
C SER A 39 3.75 -3.19 16.75
N CYS A 40 3.85 -2.05 17.43
CA CYS A 40 3.50 -0.72 16.90
C CYS A 40 4.40 -0.21 15.75
N MET A 41 5.56 -0.83 15.53
CA MET A 41 6.59 -0.39 14.59
C MET A 41 6.88 -1.39 13.46
N ASP A 42 6.01 -2.39 13.26
CA ASP A 42 6.15 -3.38 12.20
C ASP A 42 6.17 -2.72 10.81
N GLY A 43 7.15 -3.10 9.98
CA GLY A 43 7.34 -2.55 8.64
C GLY A 43 7.92 -1.13 8.60
N THR A 44 8.57 -0.67 9.67
CA THR A 44 9.34 0.59 9.68
C THR A 44 10.85 0.34 9.47
N LEU A 45 11.59 1.37 9.03
CA LEU A 45 13.03 1.31 8.83
C LEU A 45 13.79 1.22 10.17
N ARG A 46 15.01 0.66 10.14
CA ARG A 46 15.91 0.74 11.30
C ARG A 46 16.17 2.19 11.71
N SER A 47 16.31 3.11 10.76
CA SER A 47 16.39 4.55 11.04
C SER A 47 15.11 5.13 11.66
N HIS A 48 13.93 4.60 11.33
CA HIS A 48 12.68 5.00 12.00
C HIS A 48 12.67 4.56 13.46
N VAL A 49 13.03 3.30 13.72
CA VAL A 49 13.12 2.75 15.08
C VAL A 49 14.17 3.51 15.89
N ALA A 50 15.36 3.77 15.32
CA ALA A 50 16.40 4.55 15.96
C ALA A 50 15.92 5.98 16.29
N MET A 51 15.29 6.67 15.33
CA MET A 51 14.76 8.01 15.57
C MET A 51 13.70 8.03 16.68
N VAL A 52 12.83 7.02 16.73
CA VAL A 52 11.86 6.84 17.82
C VAL A 52 12.56 6.63 19.16
N GLN A 53 13.56 5.74 19.22
CA GLN A 53 14.32 5.44 20.44
C GLN A 53 15.10 6.67 20.94
N ASP A 54 15.71 7.43 20.03
CA ASP A 54 16.55 8.58 20.35
C ASP A 54 15.72 9.76 20.88
N CYS A 55 14.48 9.89 20.44
CA CYS A 55 13.61 11.01 20.80
C CYS A 55 12.65 10.71 21.95
N GLN A 56 12.81 9.59 22.66
CA GLN A 56 11.91 9.28 23.78
C GLN A 56 12.03 10.33 24.91
N PRO A 57 10.90 10.72 25.53
CA PRO A 57 10.87 11.69 26.63
C PRO A 57 11.82 11.39 27.79
N PHE A 58 12.08 10.11 28.10
CA PHE A 58 12.95 9.69 29.19
C PHE A 58 14.45 9.69 28.87
N GLN A 59 14.83 9.94 27.61
CA GLN A 59 16.24 9.97 27.22
C GLN A 59 16.90 11.26 27.72
N ASN A 60 18.11 11.12 28.25
CA ASN A 60 18.89 12.27 28.70
C ASN A 60 19.40 13.10 27.51
N GLY A 61 19.51 14.41 27.70
CA GLY A 61 19.99 15.35 26.70
C GLY A 61 21.40 15.01 26.21
N ASP A 62 21.50 14.56 24.98
CA ASP A 62 22.74 14.69 24.20
C ASP A 62 22.68 16.07 23.56
N SER A 63 23.82 16.73 23.34
CA SER A 63 23.99 18.16 22.98
C SER A 63 23.35 18.66 21.65
N ASN A 64 22.22 18.08 21.20
CA ASN A 64 21.45 18.44 20.03
C ASN A 64 20.09 19.05 20.43
N GLU A 65 20.02 20.38 20.38
CA GLU A 65 18.83 21.17 20.72
C GLU A 65 17.56 20.75 19.96
N ILE A 66 17.69 20.21 18.75
CA ILE A 66 16.54 19.76 17.95
C ILE A 66 15.94 18.49 18.56
N VAL A 67 16.79 17.54 18.96
CA VAL A 67 16.36 16.28 19.57
C VAL A 67 15.74 16.53 20.94
N ASP A 68 16.34 17.40 21.74
CA ASP A 68 15.80 17.76 23.05
C ASP A 68 14.45 18.47 22.96
N ARG A 69 14.26 19.31 21.93
CA ARG A 69 12.95 19.90 21.64
C ARG A 69 11.92 18.83 21.29
N LEU A 70 12.28 17.85 20.46
CA LEU A 70 11.38 16.74 20.12
C LEU A 70 11.03 15.91 21.37
N ARG A 71 12.01 15.56 22.20
CA ARG A 71 11.80 14.83 23.47
C ARG A 71 10.83 15.57 24.40
N THR A 72 11.06 16.87 24.59
CA THR A 72 10.21 17.73 25.42
C THR A 72 8.78 17.80 24.88
N SER A 73 8.63 18.01 23.57
CA SER A 73 7.33 18.05 22.91
C SER A 73 6.55 16.73 23.01
N LEU A 74 7.22 15.59 22.84
CA LEU A 74 6.61 14.28 23.01
C LEU A 74 6.25 14.02 24.48
N GLY A 75 7.04 14.53 25.42
CA GLY A 75 6.72 14.49 26.85
C GLY A 75 5.41 15.21 27.19
N TYR A 76 5.08 16.31 26.50
CA TYR A 76 3.78 16.95 26.66
C TYR A 76 2.61 16.04 26.26
N LEU A 77 2.75 15.26 25.18
CA LEU A 77 1.70 14.34 24.74
C LEU A 77 1.43 13.25 25.79
N VAL A 78 2.48 12.65 26.35
CA VAL A 78 2.36 11.63 27.42
C VAL A 78 1.71 12.22 28.67
N ALA A 79 2.14 13.43 29.07
CA ALA A 79 1.57 14.11 30.23
C ALA A 79 0.09 14.47 30.04
N TRP A 80 -0.30 14.91 28.84
CA TRP A 80 -1.69 15.24 28.53
C TRP A 80 -2.58 14.02 28.42
N GLU A 81 -2.08 12.92 27.84
CA GLU A 81 -2.80 11.65 27.80
C GLU A 81 -3.07 11.13 29.21
N ALA A 82 -2.06 11.14 30.08
CA ALA A 82 -2.21 10.76 31.49
C ALA A 82 -3.20 11.66 32.24
N ALA A 83 -3.15 12.98 32.01
CA ALA A 83 -4.08 13.93 32.63
C ALA A 83 -5.53 13.70 32.16
N LEU A 84 -5.75 13.51 30.86
CA LEU A 84 -7.07 13.22 30.29
C LEU A 84 -7.62 11.90 30.82
N ALA A 85 -6.79 10.85 30.90
CA ALA A 85 -7.18 9.56 31.46
C ALA A 85 -7.55 9.64 32.95
N ALA A 86 -6.92 10.56 33.70
CA ALA A 86 -7.26 10.86 35.09
C ALA A 86 -8.53 11.73 35.25
N GLY A 87 -9.15 12.16 34.14
CA GLY A 87 -10.38 12.96 34.14
C GLY A 87 -10.15 14.48 34.16
N ALA A 88 -8.92 14.94 33.91
CA ALA A 88 -8.63 16.37 33.87
C ALA A 88 -9.38 17.07 32.72
N VAL A 89 -9.88 18.28 33.00
CA VAL A 89 -10.57 19.12 32.02
C VAL A 89 -9.71 20.32 31.63
N ILE A 90 -9.80 20.73 30.37
CA ILE A 90 -9.20 21.98 29.90
C ILE A 90 -10.12 23.12 30.33
N GLY A 91 -9.56 24.10 31.05
CA GLY A 91 -10.23 25.30 31.51
C GLY A 91 -9.36 26.54 31.30
N ALA A 92 -9.91 27.70 31.64
CA ALA A 92 -9.14 28.93 31.63
C ALA A 92 -8.16 28.95 32.81
N TRP A 93 -6.95 29.44 32.58
CA TRP A 93 -5.89 29.58 33.56
C TRP A 93 -5.41 31.03 33.57
N ALA A 94 -5.37 31.64 34.75
CA ALA A 94 -4.97 33.03 34.91
C ALA A 94 -3.59 33.12 35.55
N THR A 95 -2.69 33.84 34.88
CA THR A 95 -1.34 34.17 35.34
C THR A 95 -1.26 35.67 35.56
N PRO A 96 -1.20 36.16 36.82
CA PRO A 96 -0.96 37.56 37.10
C PRO A 96 0.43 38.01 36.62
N VAL A 97 0.48 39.14 35.91
CA VAL A 97 1.65 39.78 35.30
C VAL A 97 1.58 41.27 35.67
N GLU A 98 2.41 41.67 36.63
CA GLU A 98 2.57 43.09 37.04
C GLU A 98 1.24 43.83 37.34
N PRO A 99 0.48 43.39 38.36
CA PRO A 99 -0.71 44.12 38.80
C PRO A 99 -0.37 45.57 39.20
N GLN A 100 -1.20 46.51 38.75
CA GLN A 100 -1.04 47.93 39.03
C GLN A 100 -2.27 48.49 39.76
N VAL A 101 -2.03 49.40 40.69
CA VAL A 101 -3.07 50.10 41.44
C VAL A 101 -2.77 51.59 41.38
N HIS A 102 -3.74 52.36 40.91
CA HIS A 102 -3.67 53.81 40.74
C HIS A 102 -4.63 54.46 41.73
N VAL A 103 -4.12 55.43 42.49
CA VAL A 103 -4.87 56.16 43.52
C VAL A 103 -4.52 57.63 43.50
N GLU A 104 -5.48 58.49 43.83
CA GLU A 104 -5.26 59.93 43.94
C GLU A 104 -4.84 60.33 45.35
N SER A 105 -3.98 61.34 45.45
CA SER A 105 -3.58 61.94 46.74
C SER A 105 -4.82 62.40 47.53
N PRO A 106 -4.90 62.14 48.86
CA PRO A 106 -3.82 61.70 49.75
C PRO A 106 -3.70 60.18 49.90
N VAL A 107 -4.44 59.38 49.12
CA VAL A 107 -4.35 57.92 49.17
C VAL A 107 -3.03 57.49 48.53
N ALA A 108 -2.37 56.50 49.12
CA ALA A 108 -1.11 55.95 48.60
C ALA A 108 -1.15 54.43 48.63
N VAL A 109 -0.63 53.79 47.57
CA VAL A 109 -0.45 52.34 47.53
C VAL A 109 0.72 51.94 48.43
N GLN A 110 0.48 51.07 49.41
CA GLN A 110 1.48 50.56 50.34
C GLN A 110 2.12 49.27 49.85
N SER A 111 1.31 48.37 49.30
CA SER A 111 1.78 47.09 48.74
C SER A 111 0.83 46.61 47.64
N VAL A 112 1.39 45.85 46.71
CA VAL A 112 0.65 45.05 45.72
C VAL A 112 1.34 43.69 45.66
N GLU A 113 0.57 42.64 45.92
CA GLU A 113 1.03 41.25 45.92
C GLU A 113 0.23 40.47 44.88
N ALA A 114 0.91 39.91 43.89
CA ALA A 114 0.30 39.04 42.90
C ALA A 114 0.02 37.65 43.50
N GLU A 115 -1.16 37.10 43.22
CA GLU A 115 -1.48 35.71 43.58
C GLU A 115 -0.78 34.74 42.62
N PRO A 116 -0.51 33.47 43.02
CA PRO A 116 0.09 32.50 42.14
C PRO A 116 -0.84 32.17 40.95
N PRO A 117 -0.28 31.74 39.81
CA PRO A 117 -1.06 31.27 38.67
C PRO A 117 -2.04 30.17 39.08
N GLY A 118 -3.22 30.14 38.48
CA GLY A 118 -4.20 29.10 38.78
C GLY A 118 -5.42 29.11 37.87
N ALA A 119 -6.25 28.07 38.02
CA ALA A 119 -7.49 27.93 37.28
C ALA A 119 -8.41 29.13 37.53
N LEU A 120 -9.01 29.62 36.45
CA LEU A 120 -10.04 30.65 36.45
C LEU A 120 -11.40 29.95 36.46
N ASP A 121 -12.01 29.93 37.64
CA ASP A 121 -13.39 29.51 37.87
C ASP A 121 -14.32 30.73 37.82
N ALA A 122 -15.38 30.78 38.64
CA ALA A 122 -16.35 31.90 38.59
C ALA A 122 -15.76 33.24 39.06
N GLU A 123 -14.91 33.22 40.09
CA GLU A 123 -14.26 34.42 40.65
C GLU A 123 -12.86 34.05 41.20
N ARG A 124 -11.81 34.70 40.68
CA ARG A 124 -10.42 34.50 41.15
C ARG A 124 -9.79 35.80 41.61
N VAL A 125 -9.11 35.75 42.75
CA VAL A 125 -8.23 36.84 43.21
C VAL A 125 -6.92 36.78 42.44
N LEU A 126 -6.57 37.86 41.76
CA LEU A 126 -5.36 37.96 40.92
C LEU A 126 -4.24 38.73 41.62
N ALA A 127 -4.60 39.70 42.45
CA ALA A 127 -3.68 40.45 43.28
C ALA A 127 -4.41 41.00 44.50
N ARG A 128 -3.66 41.17 45.58
CA ARG A 128 -4.09 41.87 46.80
C ARG A 128 -3.26 43.14 46.93
N TYR A 129 -3.89 44.22 47.37
CA TYR A 129 -3.19 45.48 47.59
C TYR A 129 -3.64 46.16 48.87
N GLN A 130 -2.74 46.96 49.44
CA GLN A 130 -2.99 47.74 50.65
C GLN A 130 -2.86 49.23 50.35
N LEU A 131 -3.84 50.02 50.82
CA LEU A 131 -3.87 51.47 50.62
C LEU A 131 -3.74 52.20 51.97
N GLY A 132 -2.86 53.20 52.01
CA GLY A 132 -2.74 54.15 53.11
C GLY A 132 -3.69 55.32 52.94
N SER A 133 -4.21 55.85 54.06
CA SER A 133 -5.06 57.05 54.11
C SER A 133 -6.37 56.96 53.30
N PHE A 134 -6.84 55.75 52.98
CA PHE A 134 -8.09 55.52 52.25
C PHE A 134 -9.31 56.02 53.04
N ARG A 135 -10.24 56.67 52.34
CA ARG A 135 -11.54 57.05 52.90
C ARG A 135 -12.67 56.52 52.02
N PRO A 136 -13.81 56.14 52.59
CA PRO A 136 -14.99 55.78 51.79
C PRO A 136 -15.33 56.91 50.81
N GLY A 137 -15.34 56.59 49.52
CA GLY A 137 -15.55 57.56 48.42
C GLY A 137 -14.29 57.99 47.68
N SER A 138 -13.08 57.57 48.10
CA SER A 138 -11.86 57.74 47.30
C SER A 138 -11.88 56.86 46.04
N THR A 139 -11.49 57.43 44.90
CA THR A 139 -11.35 56.67 43.64
C THR A 139 -10.12 55.78 43.71
N VAL A 140 -10.31 54.50 43.41
CA VAL A 140 -9.24 53.50 43.29
C VAL A 140 -9.43 52.81 41.95
N GLU A 141 -8.41 52.89 41.09
CA GLU A 141 -8.39 52.18 39.82
C GLU A 141 -7.35 51.07 39.92
N ALA A 142 -7.72 49.84 39.56
CA ALA A 142 -6.81 48.70 39.58
C ALA A 142 -6.80 48.02 38.22
N GLN A 143 -5.60 47.68 37.75
CA GLN A 143 -5.38 46.88 36.58
C GLN A 143 -4.70 45.58 37.03
N ALA A 144 -5.42 44.47 36.93
CA ALA A 144 -4.93 43.19 37.43
C ALA A 144 -3.66 42.70 36.72
N GLY A 145 -3.45 43.12 35.45
CA GLY A 145 -2.34 42.68 34.61
C GLY A 145 -2.35 41.16 34.52
N THR A 146 -3.08 40.57 33.59
CA THR A 146 -3.31 39.11 33.64
C THR A 146 -3.28 38.52 32.24
N TYR A 147 -2.52 37.45 32.11
CA TYR A 147 -2.56 36.59 30.94
C TYR A 147 -3.53 35.44 31.21
N ILE A 148 -4.48 35.23 30.30
CA ILE A 148 -5.42 34.12 30.36
C ILE A 148 -5.06 33.14 29.23
N ASP A 149 -4.87 31.89 29.60
CA ASP A 149 -4.60 30.78 28.68
C ASP A 149 -5.56 29.62 28.92
N LEU A 150 -5.56 28.63 28.03
CA LEU A 150 -6.24 27.36 28.26
C LEU A 150 -5.27 26.38 28.92
N CYS A 151 -5.66 25.62 29.94
CA CYS A 151 -4.90 24.44 30.33
C CYS A 151 -5.71 23.44 31.18
N PHE A 152 -5.14 22.26 31.44
CA PHE A 152 -5.62 21.30 32.42
C PHE A 152 -5.71 21.93 33.81
N ALA A 153 -6.95 21.99 34.33
CA ALA A 153 -7.28 22.66 35.59
C ALA A 153 -6.53 22.11 36.81
N GLU A 154 -6.06 20.85 36.75
CA GLU A 154 -5.43 20.15 37.88
C GLU A 154 -3.90 20.10 37.83
N GLY A 155 -3.22 20.70 36.82
CA GLY A 155 -1.79 20.38 36.63
C GLY A 155 -0.96 21.25 35.71
N PHE A 156 -1.32 22.51 35.46
CA PHE A 156 -0.48 23.41 34.67
C PHE A 156 0.36 24.35 35.52
N ALA A 157 1.67 24.14 35.53
CA ALA A 157 2.62 25.13 36.04
C ALA A 157 3.44 25.67 34.86
N PRO A 158 3.15 26.89 34.37
CA PRO A 158 3.99 27.51 33.34
C PRO A 158 5.37 27.79 33.93
N ALA A 159 6.43 27.35 33.24
CA ALA A 159 7.81 27.60 33.65
C ALA A 159 8.23 29.07 33.45
N SER A 160 7.53 29.80 32.59
CA SER A 160 7.70 31.23 32.34
C SER A 160 6.44 31.83 31.74
N VAL A 161 6.40 33.16 31.60
CA VAL A 161 5.31 33.88 30.90
C VAL A 161 5.17 33.49 29.43
N GLU A 162 6.21 32.89 28.86
CA GLU A 162 6.25 32.42 27.48
C GLU A 162 5.84 30.95 27.33
N ASP A 163 5.73 30.22 28.44
CA ASP A 163 5.39 28.81 28.47
C ASP A 163 3.87 28.63 28.52
N THR A 164 3.24 28.93 27.38
CA THR A 164 1.79 28.90 27.18
C THR A 164 1.36 27.54 26.65
N PHE A 165 0.11 27.16 26.89
CA PHE A 165 -0.48 25.95 26.34
C PHE A 165 -0.51 25.98 24.82
N ASP A 166 -0.82 27.13 24.22
CA ASP A 166 -0.72 27.33 22.76
C ASP A 166 0.69 27.04 22.24
N ARG A 167 1.73 27.50 22.94
CA ARG A 167 3.12 27.23 22.56
C ARG A 167 3.49 25.76 22.76
N ARG A 168 3.08 25.13 23.86
CA ARG A 168 3.29 23.69 24.09
C ARG A 168 2.56 22.86 23.03
N LEU A 169 1.33 23.22 22.68
CA LEU A 169 0.53 22.57 21.63
C LEU A 169 1.19 22.73 20.27
N THR A 170 1.62 23.94 19.92
CA THR A 170 2.37 24.22 18.69
C THR A 170 3.63 23.36 18.62
N ASN A 171 4.39 23.27 19.71
CA ASN A 171 5.60 22.45 19.79
C ASN A 171 5.30 20.94 19.65
N ALA A 172 4.19 20.46 20.22
CA ALA A 172 3.74 19.08 20.08
C ALA A 172 3.32 18.76 18.64
N VAL A 173 2.52 19.63 18.02
CA VAL A 173 2.10 19.51 16.61
C VAL A 173 3.31 19.55 15.67
N GLU A 174 4.27 20.45 15.92
CA GLU A 174 5.51 20.53 15.14
C GLU A 174 6.33 19.24 15.28
N ALA A 175 6.45 18.69 16.49
CA ALA A 175 7.18 17.45 16.73
C ALA A 175 6.56 16.27 15.97
N VAL A 176 5.24 16.07 16.08
CA VAL A 176 4.51 15.03 15.35
C VAL A 176 4.67 15.20 13.83
N THR A 177 4.56 16.45 13.35
CA THR A 177 4.75 16.77 11.92
C THR A 177 6.16 16.44 11.45
N ARG A 178 7.19 16.79 12.23
CA ARG A 178 8.60 16.46 11.94
C ARG A 178 8.82 14.95 11.90
N PHE A 179 8.23 14.20 12.82
CA PHE A 179 8.26 12.74 12.79
C PHE A 179 7.65 12.19 11.50
N ALA A 180 6.46 12.65 11.12
CA ALA A 180 5.80 12.23 9.88
C ALA A 180 6.64 12.56 8.63
N VAL A 181 7.20 13.77 8.55
CA VAL A 181 8.04 14.22 7.42
C VAL A 181 9.35 13.43 7.37
N SER A 182 10.02 13.23 8.50
CA SER A 182 11.26 12.45 8.57
C SER A 182 11.03 10.98 8.24
N PHE A 183 9.93 10.39 8.70
CA PHE A 183 9.56 9.02 8.32
C PHE A 183 9.34 8.90 6.82
N ALA A 184 8.60 9.84 6.22
CA ALA A 184 8.37 9.89 4.78
C ALA A 184 9.67 10.10 3.98
N TRP A 185 10.54 10.99 4.47
CA TRP A 185 11.83 11.27 3.84
C TRP A 185 12.75 10.06 3.89
N LEU A 186 12.94 9.44 5.07
CA LEU A 186 13.75 8.23 5.24
C LEU A 186 13.20 7.10 4.35
N SER A 187 11.88 6.90 4.33
CA SER A 187 11.23 5.93 3.44
C SER A 187 11.55 6.20 1.97
N SER A 188 11.53 7.47 1.55
CA SER A 188 11.84 7.87 0.16
C SER A 188 13.28 7.61 -0.26
N LYS A 189 14.20 7.44 0.70
CA LYS A 189 15.62 7.16 0.43
C LYS A 189 15.92 5.70 0.18
N VAL A 190 15.02 4.79 0.57
CA VAL A 190 15.24 3.36 0.36
C VAL A 190 14.65 2.93 -1.00
N PRO A 191 15.48 2.48 -1.96
CA PRO A 191 15.00 2.09 -3.30
C PRO A 191 14.00 0.94 -3.22
N GLY A 192 12.77 1.13 -3.70
CA GLY A 192 11.72 0.10 -3.64
C GLY A 192 11.12 -0.14 -2.26
N SER A 193 11.35 0.76 -1.29
CA SER A 193 10.49 0.86 -0.12
C SER A 193 9.04 1.03 -0.57
N ARG A 194 8.09 0.59 0.25
CA ARG A 194 6.76 1.21 0.21
C ARG A 194 7.01 2.70 0.37
N LYS A 195 6.96 3.47 -0.72
CA LYS A 195 6.82 4.91 -0.62
C LYS A 195 5.49 5.07 0.09
N VAL A 196 5.54 5.29 1.40
CA VAL A 196 4.39 5.36 2.29
C VAL A 196 3.43 6.36 1.67
N LEU A 197 2.48 5.85 0.90
CA LEU A 197 1.18 6.47 0.81
C LEU A 197 0.66 6.39 2.24
N PRO A 198 -0.02 7.45 2.73
CA PRO A 198 -0.73 7.35 3.99
C PRO A 198 -1.47 6.01 3.99
N GLY A 199 -1.38 5.29 5.10
CA GLY A 199 -2.07 4.01 5.23
C GLY A 199 -3.54 4.15 4.84
N PRO A 200 -4.28 3.03 4.71
CA PRO A 200 -5.71 3.01 4.40
C PRO A 200 -6.63 3.73 5.42
N GLY A 201 -6.11 4.66 6.23
CA GLY A 201 -6.81 5.46 7.22
C GLY A 201 -7.51 6.73 6.70
N LEU A 202 -7.83 6.82 5.42
CA LEU A 202 -8.87 7.75 4.94
C LEU A 202 -10.07 6.91 4.51
N GLY A 203 -10.80 6.41 5.52
CA GLY A 203 -12.03 5.66 5.37
C GLY A 203 -11.83 4.25 4.84
N ASP A 204 -11.57 3.30 5.72
CA ASP A 204 -11.95 1.90 5.51
C ASP A 204 -13.48 1.79 5.60
N GLY A 205 -14.17 2.49 4.69
CA GLY A 205 -15.49 2.05 4.29
C GLY A 205 -15.22 0.88 3.37
N ASP A 206 -15.78 -0.29 3.70
CA ASP A 206 -15.78 -1.45 2.81
C ASP A 206 -16.07 -0.95 1.39
N THR A 207 -15.09 -1.03 0.50
CA THR A 207 -15.30 -0.58 -0.89
C THR A 207 -16.12 -1.61 -1.68
N TRP A 208 -16.52 -2.69 -1.02
CA TRP A 208 -17.35 -3.79 -1.47
C TRP A 208 -18.30 -4.18 -0.34
N VAL A 209 -19.46 -3.50 -0.26
CA VAL A 209 -20.43 -3.68 0.82
C VAL A 209 -21.58 -4.54 0.31
N GLU A 210 -21.98 -5.56 1.07
CA GLU A 210 -23.23 -6.27 0.78
C GLU A 210 -24.41 -5.26 0.79
N ALA A 211 -25.27 -5.27 -0.24
CA ALA A 211 -26.34 -4.29 -0.38
C ALA A 211 -27.26 -4.24 0.85
N ALA A 212 -27.50 -5.39 1.50
CA ALA A 212 -28.28 -5.49 2.73
C ALA A 212 -27.65 -4.75 3.93
N ARG A 213 -26.34 -4.52 3.91
CA ARG A 213 -25.57 -3.81 4.95
C ARG A 213 -25.23 -2.38 4.57
N SER A 214 -25.54 -1.96 3.33
CA SER A 214 -25.28 -0.59 2.89
C SER A 214 -26.12 0.42 3.67
N SER A 215 -25.51 1.55 4.00
CA SER A 215 -26.19 2.70 4.63
C SER A 215 -27.23 3.35 3.70
N ARG A 216 -27.18 3.10 2.39
CA ARG A 216 -28.12 3.64 1.40
C ARG A 216 -29.51 3.01 1.45
N ARG A 217 -29.69 1.88 2.17
CA ARG A 217 -30.98 1.19 2.37
C ARG A 217 -31.76 0.95 1.06
N TRP A 218 -31.20 0.13 0.19
CA TRP A 218 -31.77 -0.23 -1.11
C TRP A 218 -33.17 -0.82 -1.01
N SER A 219 -34.09 -0.35 -1.86
CA SER A 219 -35.45 -0.88 -1.96
C SER A 219 -35.49 -2.21 -2.72
N SER A 220 -36.52 -3.02 -2.47
CA SER A 220 -36.72 -4.28 -3.21
C SER A 220 -36.93 -4.05 -4.71
N GLU A 221 -37.45 -2.90 -5.11
CA GLU A 221 -37.66 -2.53 -6.52
C GLU A 221 -36.33 -2.22 -7.22
N GLU A 222 -35.42 -1.48 -6.58
CA GLU A 222 -34.08 -1.21 -7.11
C GLU A 222 -33.25 -2.50 -7.27
N LEU A 223 -33.32 -3.40 -6.27
CA LEU A 223 -32.65 -4.69 -6.33
C LEU A 223 -33.28 -5.62 -7.39
N ALA A 224 -34.61 -5.59 -7.55
CA ALA A 224 -35.29 -6.30 -8.63
C ALA A 224 -34.93 -5.74 -10.00
N GLY A 225 -34.79 -4.42 -10.12
CA GLY A 225 -34.31 -3.74 -11.33
C GLY A 225 -32.92 -4.21 -11.73
N LEU A 226 -31.99 -4.29 -10.77
CA LEU A 226 -30.65 -4.84 -11.00
C LEU A 226 -30.69 -6.31 -11.44
N ALA A 227 -31.50 -7.14 -10.78
CA ALA A 227 -31.64 -8.56 -11.13
C ALA A 227 -32.27 -8.77 -12.52
N SER A 228 -33.06 -7.80 -13.00
CA SER A 228 -33.63 -7.80 -14.36
C SER A 228 -32.68 -7.26 -15.43
N SER A 229 -31.52 -6.71 -15.04
CA SER A 229 -30.52 -6.24 -15.99
C SER A 229 -29.71 -7.41 -16.57
N ASP A 230 -29.39 -7.33 -17.86
CA ASP A 230 -28.71 -8.42 -18.59
C ASP A 230 -27.33 -8.78 -18.00
N ILE A 231 -26.67 -7.82 -17.36
CA ILE A 231 -25.29 -7.94 -16.86
C ILE A 231 -25.19 -7.83 -15.33
N GLY A 232 -26.31 -7.61 -14.62
CA GLY A 232 -26.32 -7.45 -13.17
C GLY A 232 -25.53 -6.25 -12.67
N LEU A 233 -25.47 -5.15 -13.43
CA LEU A 233 -24.69 -3.95 -13.11
C LEU A 233 -25.58 -2.70 -13.14
N GLY A 234 -25.50 -1.88 -12.09
CA GLY A 234 -26.16 -0.58 -11.99
C GLY A 234 -25.18 0.50 -11.56
N ARG A 235 -25.45 1.75 -11.95
CA ARG A 235 -24.67 2.93 -11.50
C ARG A 235 -25.56 3.82 -10.65
N VAL A 236 -25.02 4.32 -9.55
CA VAL A 236 -25.71 5.25 -8.65
C VAL A 236 -25.47 6.68 -9.15
N GLU A 237 -26.53 7.41 -9.50
CA GLU A 237 -26.42 8.75 -10.08
C GLU A 237 -26.21 9.87 -9.03
N ASP A 238 -26.76 9.70 -7.82
CA ASP A 238 -26.71 10.70 -6.73
C ASP A 238 -25.53 10.48 -5.78
N ALA A 239 -24.32 10.41 -6.35
CA ALA A 239 -23.10 10.21 -5.58
C ALA A 239 -21.93 11.03 -6.14
N ASP A 240 -21.26 11.79 -5.27
CA ASP A 240 -20.04 12.54 -5.60
C ASP A 240 -18.84 11.62 -5.92
N THR A 241 -18.98 10.32 -5.64
CA THR A 241 -18.02 9.26 -5.93
C THR A 241 -18.71 8.22 -6.81
N LEU A 242 -17.95 7.58 -7.71
CA LEU A 242 -18.51 6.53 -8.55
C LEU A 242 -18.89 5.33 -7.67
N ILE A 243 -20.17 4.99 -7.65
CA ILE A 243 -20.69 3.82 -6.95
C ILE A 243 -21.43 2.94 -7.96
N LEU A 244 -21.09 1.66 -7.95
CA LEU A 244 -21.69 0.63 -8.79
C LEU A 244 -22.44 -0.37 -7.91
N MET A 245 -23.59 -0.82 -8.39
CA MET A 245 -24.30 -1.97 -7.84
C MET A 245 -23.96 -3.18 -8.68
N VAL A 246 -23.39 -4.21 -8.08
CA VAL A 246 -22.84 -5.37 -8.78
C VAL A 246 -23.51 -6.64 -8.26
N SER A 247 -24.14 -7.38 -9.16
CA SER A 247 -24.62 -8.74 -8.90
C SER A 247 -23.46 -9.72 -9.04
N ALA A 248 -23.15 -10.41 -7.96
CA ALA A 248 -22.18 -11.51 -7.92
C ALA A 248 -22.90 -12.82 -7.59
N ALA A 249 -22.16 -13.94 -7.59
CA ALA A 249 -22.72 -15.26 -7.33
C ALA A 249 -23.27 -15.44 -5.90
N ASP A 250 -22.72 -14.68 -4.96
CA ASP A 250 -23.01 -14.72 -3.53
C ASP A 250 -23.93 -13.60 -3.05
N GLY A 251 -24.30 -12.65 -3.91
CA GLY A 251 -25.22 -11.58 -3.56
C GLY A 251 -25.09 -10.33 -4.43
N VAL A 252 -25.76 -9.26 -4.01
CA VAL A 252 -25.65 -7.93 -4.61
C VAL A 252 -24.80 -7.05 -3.72
N TYR A 253 -23.85 -6.34 -4.31
CA TYR A 253 -22.87 -5.54 -3.62
C TYR A 253 -22.83 -4.10 -4.13
N GLU A 254 -22.65 -3.17 -3.20
CA GLU A 254 -22.28 -1.79 -3.47
C GLU A 254 -20.75 -1.70 -3.58
N ARG A 255 -20.28 -1.36 -4.78
CA ARG A 255 -18.88 -1.13 -5.11
C ARG A 255 -18.62 0.37 -5.18
N VAL A 256 -17.95 0.90 -4.16
CA VAL A 256 -17.43 2.27 -4.17
C VAL A 256 -16.10 2.29 -4.93
N VAL A 257 -16.00 3.11 -5.96
CA VAL A 257 -14.76 3.40 -6.69
C VAL A 257 -14.30 4.81 -6.28
N PRO A 258 -13.35 4.92 -5.33
CA PRO A 258 -12.89 6.20 -4.82
C PRO A 258 -12.34 7.09 -5.93
N ASN A 259 -12.35 8.41 -5.72
CA ASN A 259 -11.56 9.30 -6.55
C ASN A 259 -10.06 8.99 -6.43
N ALA A 260 -9.30 9.40 -7.44
CA ALA A 260 -7.86 9.12 -7.48
C ALA A 260 -7.14 9.72 -6.25
N THR A 261 -6.21 8.97 -5.68
CA THR A 261 -5.50 9.31 -4.42
C THR A 261 -4.95 10.74 -4.46
N PRO A 262 -5.01 11.55 -3.39
CA PRO A 262 -4.47 12.91 -3.43
C PRO A 262 -3.00 12.96 -3.85
N LEU A 263 -2.65 13.91 -4.72
CA LEU A 263 -1.25 14.12 -5.15
C LEU A 263 -0.45 14.77 -4.02
N ARG A 264 0.84 14.39 -3.89
CA ARG A 264 1.74 14.96 -2.88
C ARG A 264 1.98 16.46 -3.16
N GLY A 265 1.63 17.32 -2.22
CA GLY A 265 1.55 18.78 -2.43
C GLY A 265 2.88 19.52 -2.66
N HIS A 266 4.03 18.87 -2.47
CA HIS A 266 5.35 19.54 -2.56
C HIS A 266 6.00 19.44 -3.96
N ALA A 267 5.43 18.65 -4.87
CA ALA A 267 5.94 18.45 -6.22
C ALA A 267 5.03 19.12 -7.26
N ARG A 268 5.59 19.43 -8.45
CA ARG A 268 4.80 19.85 -9.60
C ARG A 268 3.75 18.77 -9.92
N ARG A 269 2.52 19.17 -10.24
CA ARG A 269 1.38 18.24 -10.40
C ARG A 269 1.66 17.13 -11.42
N GLY A 270 2.27 17.45 -12.56
CA GLY A 270 2.70 16.45 -13.54
C GLY A 270 3.59 15.36 -12.94
N THR A 271 4.69 15.75 -12.31
CA THR A 271 5.63 14.82 -11.65
C THR A 271 4.96 14.06 -10.50
N ALA A 272 4.10 14.71 -9.73
CA ALA A 272 3.36 14.04 -8.66
C ALA A 272 2.41 12.97 -9.21
N ALA A 273 1.76 13.24 -10.34
CA ALA A 273 0.87 12.29 -11.02
C ALA A 273 1.64 11.10 -11.60
N GLU A 274 2.83 11.34 -12.17
CA GLU A 274 3.73 10.28 -12.64
C GLU A 274 4.14 9.33 -11.52
N VAL A 275 4.56 9.90 -10.38
CA VAL A 275 4.90 9.13 -9.19
C VAL A 275 3.69 8.37 -8.66
N ALA A 276 2.51 8.98 -8.59
CA ALA A 276 1.30 8.31 -8.09
C ALA A 276 0.89 7.11 -8.95
N VAL A 277 0.95 7.23 -10.27
CA VAL A 277 0.65 6.12 -11.20
C VAL A 277 1.63 4.95 -11.02
N GLN A 278 2.92 5.25 -10.93
CA GLN A 278 3.97 4.25 -10.71
C GLN A 278 3.83 3.60 -9.33
N ASP A 279 3.54 4.40 -8.29
CA ASP A 279 3.35 3.93 -6.92
C ASP A 279 2.11 3.02 -6.82
N ALA A 280 1.01 3.32 -7.53
CA ALA A 280 -0.16 2.44 -7.57
C ALA A 280 0.18 1.06 -8.16
N ALA A 281 0.94 1.03 -9.26
CA ALA A 281 1.38 -0.21 -9.89
C ALA A 281 2.37 -1.00 -9.01
N ALA A 282 3.30 -0.31 -8.34
CA ALA A 282 4.28 -0.93 -7.46
C ALA A 282 3.67 -1.43 -6.14
N THR A 283 2.67 -0.72 -5.60
CA THR A 283 2.04 -1.04 -4.31
C THR A 283 1.24 -2.33 -4.40
N TRP A 284 0.33 -2.40 -5.37
CA TRP A 284 -0.61 -3.50 -5.51
C TRP A 284 -0.13 -4.61 -6.45
N GLY A 285 0.86 -4.33 -7.30
CA GLY A 285 1.56 -5.32 -8.12
C GLY A 285 2.91 -5.70 -7.51
N LEU A 286 4.00 -5.36 -8.20
CA LEU A 286 5.40 -5.49 -7.74
C LEU A 286 6.25 -4.34 -8.32
N PRO A 287 7.13 -3.71 -7.53
CA PRO A 287 8.06 -2.68 -8.04
C PRO A 287 8.99 -3.19 -9.15
N ASP A 288 9.29 -4.48 -9.18
CA ASP A 288 10.21 -5.11 -10.14
C ASP A 288 9.68 -5.09 -11.59
N PHE A 289 8.37 -4.98 -11.76
CA PHE A 289 7.72 -4.87 -13.08
C PHE A 289 7.55 -3.42 -13.54
N VAL A 290 7.78 -2.44 -12.66
CA VAL A 290 7.69 -1.02 -13.00
C VAL A 290 9.08 -0.56 -13.42
N MET A 291 9.24 -0.01 -14.61
CA MET A 291 10.51 0.57 -15.05
C MET A 291 10.46 2.08 -14.94
N VAL A 292 11.45 2.63 -14.24
CA VAL A 292 11.62 4.07 -14.04
C VAL A 292 12.04 4.71 -15.37
N PRO A 293 11.57 5.92 -15.69
CA PRO A 293 12.00 6.65 -16.89
C PRO A 293 13.51 6.73 -16.97
N SER A 294 14.10 6.13 -18.01
CA SER A 294 15.52 6.28 -18.31
C SER A 294 15.72 7.47 -19.26
N VAL A 295 16.74 8.26 -18.94
CA VAL A 295 17.09 9.48 -19.66
C VAL A 295 18.27 9.16 -20.59
N GLU A 296 18.02 9.09 -21.90
CA GLU A 296 19.09 8.91 -22.89
C GLU A 296 19.55 10.27 -23.43
N ARG A 297 20.86 10.52 -23.43
CA ARG A 297 21.46 11.66 -24.14
C ARG A 297 21.66 11.28 -25.61
N LYS A 298 21.03 12.02 -26.53
CA LYS A 298 21.32 11.92 -27.96
C LYS A 298 21.70 13.30 -28.50
N GLY A 299 23.00 13.51 -28.71
CA GLY A 299 23.54 14.83 -29.07
C GLY A 299 23.48 15.83 -27.90
N ARG A 300 23.13 17.10 -28.18
CA ARG A 300 22.91 18.13 -27.13
C ARG A 300 21.55 17.99 -26.43
N GLY A 301 20.68 17.08 -26.87
CA GLY A 301 19.33 16.89 -26.32
C GLY A 301 19.24 15.71 -25.36
N VAL A 302 18.40 15.88 -24.34
CA VAL A 302 18.00 14.86 -23.37
C VAL A 302 16.62 14.35 -23.78
N ARG A 303 16.44 13.02 -23.95
CA ARG A 303 15.13 12.45 -24.30
C ARG A 303 14.80 11.26 -23.40
N GLU A 304 13.73 11.41 -22.65
CA GLU A 304 13.13 10.33 -21.86
C GLU A 304 12.44 9.31 -22.75
N ILE A 305 12.46 8.04 -22.33
CA ILE A 305 11.87 6.94 -23.09
C ILE A 305 10.34 6.94 -23.05
N SER A 306 9.79 7.21 -21.86
CA SER A 306 8.37 7.35 -21.56
C SER A 306 8.22 7.73 -20.08
N ASP A 307 7.04 8.20 -19.70
CA ASP A 307 6.68 8.61 -18.33
C ASP A 307 6.59 7.40 -17.38
N GLY A 308 6.41 6.19 -17.94
CA GLY A 308 6.53 4.92 -17.23
C GLY A 308 6.41 3.72 -18.17
N LEU A 309 6.95 2.58 -17.76
CA LEU A 309 6.83 1.29 -18.46
C LEU A 309 6.47 0.21 -17.45
N LEU A 310 5.52 -0.66 -17.79
CA LEU A 310 5.27 -1.90 -17.06
C LEU A 310 5.67 -3.08 -17.92
N ILE A 311 6.41 -4.04 -17.37
CA ILE A 311 6.87 -5.22 -18.10
C ILE A 311 6.73 -6.43 -17.19
N VAL A 312 5.97 -7.41 -17.63
CA VAL A 312 5.69 -8.64 -16.89
C VAL A 312 5.60 -9.81 -17.87
N GLY A 313 6.54 -10.75 -17.76
CA GLY A 313 6.70 -11.83 -18.74
C GLY A 313 6.90 -11.28 -20.16
N GLY A 314 6.20 -11.85 -21.13
CA GLY A 314 6.24 -11.42 -22.54
C GLY A 314 5.37 -10.21 -22.89
N ARG A 315 4.77 -9.51 -21.93
CA ARG A 315 3.85 -8.38 -22.17
C ARG A 315 4.36 -7.09 -21.53
N GLY A 316 4.14 -5.99 -22.23
CA GLY A 316 4.55 -4.66 -21.81
C GLY A 316 3.47 -3.61 -22.03
N VAL A 317 3.52 -2.56 -21.19
CA VAL A 317 2.66 -1.39 -21.26
C VAL A 317 3.53 -0.14 -21.28
N VAL A 318 3.37 0.69 -22.31
CA VAL A 318 3.97 2.03 -22.37
C VAL A 318 2.97 3.03 -21.79
N VAL A 319 3.36 3.71 -20.71
CA VAL A 319 2.50 4.66 -20.01
C VAL A 319 2.88 6.09 -20.38
N GLN A 320 1.87 6.89 -20.69
CA GLN A 320 1.99 8.34 -20.87
C GLN A 320 0.98 9.04 -19.98
N ILE A 321 1.45 10.04 -19.24
CA ILE A 321 0.69 10.70 -18.19
C ILE A 321 0.54 12.17 -18.57
N LYS A 322 -0.69 12.67 -18.54
CA LYS A 322 -1.00 14.06 -18.86
C LYS A 322 -1.83 14.66 -17.74
N ALA A 323 -1.18 15.50 -16.95
CA ALA A 323 -1.80 16.19 -15.82
C ALA A 323 -2.26 17.59 -16.22
N ARG A 324 -3.48 17.96 -15.80
CA ARG A 324 -4.00 19.31 -15.95
C ARG A 324 -3.39 20.23 -14.89
N GLU A 325 -2.51 21.11 -15.33
CA GLU A 325 -1.93 22.16 -14.48
C GLU A 325 -2.89 23.36 -14.36
N GLY A 326 -2.99 23.96 -13.17
CA GLY A 326 -3.84 25.14 -12.92
C GLY A 326 -5.33 24.85 -12.70
N VAL A 327 -6.11 25.91 -12.54
CA VAL A 327 -7.56 25.83 -12.32
C VAL A 327 -8.28 25.45 -13.63
N PRO A 328 -9.18 24.45 -13.62
CA PRO A 328 -9.99 24.11 -14.79
C PRO A 328 -10.82 25.30 -15.29
N GLY A 329 -10.90 25.44 -16.62
CA GLY A 329 -11.77 26.40 -17.29
C GLY A 329 -13.15 25.82 -17.61
N ALA A 330 -13.81 26.40 -18.61
CA ALA A 330 -15.12 25.94 -19.07
C ALA A 330 -15.08 24.49 -19.61
N PRO A 331 -16.15 23.68 -19.43
CA PRO A 331 -16.18 22.26 -19.80
C PRO A 331 -15.75 21.94 -21.23
N GLU A 332 -16.12 22.78 -22.20
CA GLU A 332 -15.75 22.62 -23.61
C GLU A 332 -14.24 22.78 -23.85
N LYS A 333 -13.61 23.72 -23.13
CA LYS A 333 -12.16 23.94 -23.20
C LYS A 333 -11.41 22.77 -22.58
N GLU A 334 -11.90 22.23 -21.47
CA GLU A 334 -11.31 21.06 -20.82
C GLU A 334 -11.49 19.79 -21.66
N SER A 335 -12.66 19.61 -22.29
CA SER A 335 -12.88 18.52 -23.26
C SER A 335 -11.90 18.60 -24.43
N SER A 336 -11.75 19.79 -25.01
CA SER A 336 -10.78 20.04 -26.10
C SER A 336 -9.34 19.81 -25.65
N TRP A 337 -9.01 20.19 -24.41
CA TRP A 337 -7.69 19.94 -23.82
C TRP A 337 -7.43 18.44 -23.69
N VAL A 338 -8.37 17.68 -23.12
CA VAL A 338 -8.23 16.22 -22.96
C VAL A 338 -8.02 15.55 -24.32
N LEU A 339 -8.89 15.82 -25.30
CA LEU A 339 -8.78 15.22 -26.64
C LEU A 339 -7.44 15.55 -27.32
N LYS A 340 -6.96 16.80 -27.17
CA LYS A 340 -5.63 17.21 -27.65
C LYS A 340 -4.50 16.42 -26.97
N GLN A 341 -4.58 16.24 -25.65
CA GLN A 341 -3.57 15.47 -24.91
C GLN A 341 -3.58 13.99 -25.30
N LEU A 342 -4.75 13.39 -25.50
CA LEU A 342 -4.87 12.01 -25.96
C LEU A 342 -4.20 11.82 -27.33
N ALA A 343 -4.46 12.70 -28.29
CA ALA A 343 -3.83 12.66 -29.61
C ALA A 343 -2.31 12.84 -29.58
N ALA A 344 -1.81 13.72 -28.69
CA ALA A 344 -0.38 13.92 -28.52
C ALA A 344 0.31 12.70 -27.88
N ALA A 345 -0.28 12.16 -26.81
CA ALA A 345 0.26 11.03 -26.07
C ALA A 345 0.27 9.73 -26.91
N ALA A 346 -0.77 9.48 -27.72
CA ALA A 346 -0.80 8.32 -28.60
C ALA A 346 0.32 8.32 -29.65
N LYS A 347 0.66 9.50 -30.19
CA LYS A 347 1.82 9.68 -31.09
C LYS A 347 3.13 9.39 -30.36
N GLN A 348 3.27 9.84 -29.11
CA GLN A 348 4.44 9.58 -28.27
C GLN A 348 4.60 8.06 -28.02
N ILE A 349 3.53 7.39 -27.59
CA ILE A 349 3.49 5.93 -27.38
C ILE A 349 3.92 5.19 -28.65
N SER A 350 3.31 5.52 -29.80
CA SER A 350 3.63 4.88 -31.07
C SER A 350 5.11 5.02 -31.43
N GLY A 351 5.69 6.20 -31.17
CA GLY A 351 7.12 6.44 -31.35
C GLY A 351 7.99 5.61 -30.39
N THR A 352 7.60 5.50 -29.12
CA THR A 352 8.30 4.71 -28.11
C THR A 352 8.26 3.22 -28.43
N VAL A 353 7.09 2.65 -28.73
CA VAL A 353 6.95 1.23 -29.09
C VAL A 353 7.75 0.87 -30.34
N ARG A 354 7.71 1.71 -31.38
CA ARG A 354 8.53 1.51 -32.58
C ARG A 354 10.02 1.42 -32.25
N ARG A 355 10.50 2.25 -31.32
CA ARG A 355 11.90 2.19 -30.88
C ARG A 355 12.19 0.93 -30.06
N LEU A 356 11.33 0.57 -29.11
CA LEU A 356 11.48 -0.61 -28.26
C LEU A 356 11.51 -1.92 -29.09
N LYS A 357 10.76 -1.97 -30.20
CA LYS A 357 10.78 -3.11 -31.13
C LYS A 357 12.09 -3.27 -31.93
N THR A 358 13.03 -2.32 -31.85
CA THR A 358 14.26 -2.34 -32.66
C THR A 358 15.41 -3.08 -31.97
N GLN A 359 15.57 -2.92 -30.66
CA GLN A 359 16.67 -3.53 -29.92
C GLN A 359 16.33 -3.63 -28.43
N GLY A 360 17.00 -4.54 -27.71
CA GLY A 360 16.92 -4.60 -26.26
C GLY A 360 17.43 -3.33 -25.58
N VAL A 361 16.89 -3.01 -24.41
CA VAL A 361 17.15 -1.76 -23.68
C VAL A 361 17.52 -2.05 -22.24
N GLN A 362 18.50 -1.33 -21.72
CA GLN A 362 18.82 -1.35 -20.28
C GLN A 362 17.87 -0.41 -19.54
N MET A 363 17.24 -0.92 -18.49
CA MET A 363 16.25 -0.18 -17.70
C MET A 363 16.53 -0.33 -16.21
N THR A 364 15.94 0.56 -15.42
CA THR A 364 15.98 0.48 -13.96
C THR A 364 14.58 0.18 -13.45
N THR A 365 14.43 -0.89 -12.68
CA THR A 365 13.17 -1.26 -12.02
C THR A 365 12.79 -0.24 -10.93
N GLY A 366 11.55 -0.27 -10.46
CA GLY A 366 11.05 0.55 -9.35
C GLY A 366 11.78 0.27 -8.03
N ARG A 367 12.48 -0.87 -7.95
CA ARG A 367 13.37 -1.24 -6.84
C ARG A 367 14.82 -0.75 -7.02
N GLY A 368 15.11 -0.01 -8.08
CA GLY A 368 16.45 0.52 -8.36
C GLY A 368 17.41 -0.46 -9.03
N ARG A 369 16.96 -1.65 -9.41
CA ARG A 369 17.81 -2.67 -10.07
C ARG A 369 17.91 -2.43 -11.56
N SER A 370 19.12 -2.54 -12.10
CA SER A 370 19.38 -2.49 -13.54
C SER A 370 19.01 -3.83 -14.19
N VAL A 371 18.25 -3.82 -15.27
CA VAL A 371 17.84 -5.02 -16.01
C VAL A 371 17.91 -4.78 -17.52
N ARG A 372 18.43 -5.75 -18.28
CA ARG A 372 18.35 -5.73 -19.74
C ARG A 372 17.06 -6.40 -20.17
N ILE A 373 16.29 -5.71 -21.01
CA ILE A 373 15.01 -6.22 -21.49
C ILE A 373 15.11 -6.46 -22.98
N ASP A 374 14.80 -7.68 -23.42
CA ASP A 374 14.61 -8.01 -24.84
C ASP A 374 13.30 -7.41 -25.36
N SER A 375 13.32 -6.08 -25.51
CA SER A 375 12.15 -5.27 -25.88
C SER A 375 11.48 -5.68 -27.20
N PRO A 376 12.18 -6.20 -28.22
CA PRO A 376 11.57 -6.78 -29.43
C PRO A 376 10.68 -8.00 -29.19
N ALA A 377 10.99 -8.84 -28.19
CA ALA A 377 10.19 -10.01 -27.85
C ALA A 377 8.94 -9.67 -27.02
N VAL A 378 8.84 -8.45 -26.50
CA VAL A 378 7.71 -7.99 -25.68
C VAL A 378 6.54 -7.56 -26.57
N ASN A 379 5.35 -8.06 -26.25
CA ASN A 379 4.11 -7.56 -26.85
C ASN A 379 3.66 -6.27 -26.14
N TRP A 380 3.57 -5.16 -26.89
CA TRP A 380 3.36 -3.82 -26.34
C TRP A 380 1.95 -3.28 -26.56
N ILE A 381 1.39 -2.67 -25.53
CA ILE A 381 0.20 -1.80 -25.59
C ILE A 381 0.50 -0.42 -25.01
N GLY A 382 -0.22 0.60 -25.47
CA GLY A 382 -0.15 1.95 -24.92
C GLY A 382 -1.25 2.24 -23.90
N VAL A 383 -0.91 2.93 -22.82
CA VAL A 383 -1.89 3.50 -21.89
C VAL A 383 -1.63 4.99 -21.71
N ILE A 384 -2.66 5.79 -21.90
CA ILE A 384 -2.66 7.24 -21.64
C ILE A 384 -3.48 7.47 -20.37
N ILE A 385 -2.87 8.07 -19.36
CA ILE A 385 -3.51 8.41 -18.11
C ILE A 385 -3.72 9.92 -18.05
N ILE A 386 -4.98 10.32 -17.91
CA ILE A 386 -5.38 11.70 -17.70
C ILE A 386 -5.56 11.95 -16.20
N GLU A 387 -4.73 12.85 -15.67
CA GLU A 387 -4.90 13.39 -14.32
C GLU A 387 -5.58 14.75 -14.44
N HIS A 388 -6.83 14.83 -14.02
CA HIS A 388 -7.64 16.03 -14.12
C HIS A 388 -8.48 16.20 -12.85
N PRO A 389 -8.48 17.37 -12.19
CA PRO A 389 -9.20 17.56 -10.91
C PRO A 389 -10.72 17.46 -11.04
N ALA A 390 -11.29 17.81 -12.19
CA ALA A 390 -12.72 17.71 -12.48
C ALA A 390 -12.93 17.31 -13.96
N PRO A 391 -12.68 16.04 -14.33
CA PRO A 391 -12.71 15.62 -15.73
C PRO A 391 -14.11 15.88 -16.34
N PRO A 392 -14.20 16.30 -17.61
CA PRO A 392 -15.50 16.54 -18.24
C PRO A 392 -16.37 15.27 -18.18
N PRO A 393 -17.61 15.36 -17.67
CA PRO A 393 -18.48 14.19 -17.57
C PRO A 393 -18.87 13.69 -18.95
N ASN A 394 -18.98 12.38 -19.11
CA ASN A 394 -19.43 11.72 -20.33
C ASN A 394 -18.64 12.11 -21.60
N LEU A 395 -17.35 12.44 -21.45
CA LEU A 395 -16.50 12.77 -22.58
C LEU A 395 -16.31 11.54 -23.48
N ALA A 396 -16.93 11.59 -24.65
CA ALA A 396 -16.75 10.58 -25.68
C ALA A 396 -15.31 10.59 -26.20
N ILE A 397 -14.69 9.42 -26.26
CA ILE A 397 -13.35 9.22 -26.80
C ILE A 397 -13.40 8.29 -27.99
N THR A 398 -12.74 8.69 -29.06
CA THR A 398 -12.62 7.85 -30.27
C THR A 398 -11.41 6.96 -30.15
N THR A 399 -11.57 5.69 -30.52
CA THR A 399 -10.45 4.75 -30.66
C THR A 399 -9.44 5.31 -31.65
N GLN A 400 -8.18 5.43 -31.23
CA GLN A 400 -7.13 5.91 -32.13
C GLN A 400 -6.66 4.77 -33.03
N ALA A 401 -6.84 4.93 -34.34
CA ALA A 401 -6.33 3.99 -35.33
C ALA A 401 -4.79 4.08 -35.38
N GLY A 402 -4.12 2.98 -35.06
CA GLY A 402 -2.66 2.89 -35.06
C GLY A 402 -2.17 1.44 -35.00
N ALA A 403 -0.90 1.22 -35.34
CA ALA A 403 -0.28 -0.10 -35.30
C ALA A 403 -0.03 -0.63 -33.87
N THR A 404 -0.09 0.26 -32.87
CA THR A 404 -0.02 -0.08 -31.44
C THR A 404 -1.37 0.26 -30.84
N PRO A 405 -2.07 -0.70 -30.19
CA PRO A 405 -3.31 -0.40 -29.50
C PRO A 405 -3.06 0.57 -28.34
N VAL A 406 -3.96 1.52 -28.12
CA VAL A 406 -3.84 2.55 -27.08
C VAL A 406 -5.14 2.69 -26.31
N ILE A 407 -5.04 2.67 -24.99
CA ILE A 407 -6.15 2.80 -24.05
C ILE A 407 -6.02 4.15 -23.31
N ALA A 408 -7.11 4.87 -23.15
CA ALA A 408 -7.18 6.12 -22.39
C ALA A 408 -7.95 5.88 -21.09
N LEU A 409 -7.35 6.26 -19.96
CA LEU A 409 -7.88 6.08 -18.62
C LEU A 409 -7.81 7.39 -17.83
N LEU A 410 -8.70 7.59 -16.85
CA LEU A 410 -8.43 8.51 -15.76
C LEU A 410 -7.43 7.86 -14.78
N ARG A 411 -6.70 8.67 -14.00
CA ARG A 411 -5.84 8.11 -12.94
C ARG A 411 -6.63 7.27 -11.93
N ARG A 412 -7.88 7.65 -11.66
CA ARG A 412 -8.82 6.88 -10.83
C ARG A 412 -9.00 5.45 -11.35
N ASP A 413 -9.20 5.31 -12.66
CA ASP A 413 -9.46 4.02 -13.31
C ASP A 413 -8.22 3.12 -13.22
N TRP A 414 -7.03 3.70 -13.38
CA TRP A 414 -5.76 3.01 -13.19
C TRP A 414 -5.60 2.47 -11.76
N GLU A 415 -5.85 3.32 -10.76
CA GLU A 415 -5.81 2.92 -9.35
C GLU A 415 -6.86 1.87 -9.01
N PHE A 416 -8.06 1.99 -9.59
CA PHE A 416 -9.12 0.98 -9.48
C PHE A 416 -8.64 -0.38 -9.98
N LEU A 417 -8.06 -0.48 -11.18
CA LEU A 417 -7.61 -1.77 -11.74
C LEU A 417 -6.58 -2.45 -10.84
N PHE A 418 -5.61 -1.69 -10.33
CA PHE A 418 -4.58 -2.22 -9.44
C PHE A 418 -5.15 -2.62 -8.07
N ASN A 419 -6.06 -1.82 -7.50
CA ASN A 419 -6.74 -2.17 -6.26
C ASN A 419 -7.66 -3.40 -6.42
N GLN A 420 -8.32 -3.51 -7.56
CA GLN A 420 -9.27 -4.59 -7.86
C GLN A 420 -8.55 -5.93 -8.09
N LEU A 421 -7.43 -5.93 -8.82
CA LEU A 421 -6.76 -7.16 -9.24
C LEU A 421 -5.53 -7.52 -8.40
N ARG A 422 -4.90 -6.55 -7.73
CA ARG A 422 -3.69 -6.73 -6.89
C ARG A 422 -2.59 -7.60 -7.55
N SER A 423 -2.38 -7.37 -8.85
CA SER A 423 -1.41 -8.09 -9.68
C SER A 423 -1.05 -7.28 -10.91
N THR A 424 0.25 -7.09 -11.19
CA THR A 424 0.68 -6.45 -12.44
C THR A 424 0.38 -7.35 -13.63
N HIS A 425 0.61 -8.67 -13.50
CA HIS A 425 0.30 -9.64 -14.54
C HIS A 425 -1.17 -9.59 -14.94
N ALA A 426 -2.08 -9.56 -13.96
CA ALA A 426 -3.52 -9.51 -14.23
C ALA A 426 -3.95 -8.17 -14.86
N VAL A 427 -3.45 -7.03 -14.36
CA VAL A 427 -3.76 -5.71 -14.95
C VAL A 427 -3.24 -5.61 -16.38
N VAL A 428 -1.98 -6.01 -16.64
CA VAL A 428 -1.42 -6.02 -17.99
C VAL A 428 -2.18 -6.99 -18.88
N GLY A 429 -2.56 -8.17 -18.38
CA GLY A 429 -3.42 -9.12 -19.08
C GLY A 429 -4.79 -8.55 -19.45
N TYR A 430 -5.42 -7.82 -18.53
CA TYR A 430 -6.67 -7.11 -18.76
C TYR A 430 -6.51 -6.05 -19.87
N LEU A 431 -5.50 -5.18 -19.78
CA LEU A 431 -5.23 -4.14 -20.79
C LEU A 431 -5.00 -4.75 -22.18
N HIS A 432 -4.24 -5.84 -22.28
CA HIS A 432 -4.04 -6.56 -23.54
C HIS A 432 -5.31 -7.22 -24.07
N ARG A 433 -6.16 -7.78 -23.18
CA ARG A 433 -7.44 -8.39 -23.55
C ARG A 433 -8.38 -7.38 -24.21
N ILE A 434 -8.42 -6.17 -23.68
CA ILE A 434 -9.38 -5.16 -24.10
C ILE A 434 -8.90 -4.41 -25.35
N GLY A 435 -7.60 -4.15 -25.47
CA GLY A 435 -6.96 -3.55 -26.65
C GLY A 435 -7.38 -2.11 -27.00
N THR A 436 -8.49 -1.61 -26.47
CA THR A 436 -9.09 -0.32 -26.85
C THR A 436 -9.69 0.37 -25.63
N SER A 437 -9.77 1.71 -25.69
CA SER A 437 -10.48 2.50 -24.68
C SER A 437 -11.98 2.19 -24.63
N THR A 438 -12.60 2.47 -23.49
CA THR A 438 -14.05 2.67 -23.39
C THR A 438 -14.54 3.76 -24.33
N PRO A 439 -15.82 3.77 -24.74
CA PRO A 439 -16.39 4.90 -25.49
C PRO A 439 -16.41 6.21 -24.69
N VAL A 440 -16.45 6.12 -23.36
CA VAL A 440 -16.52 7.26 -22.44
C VAL A 440 -15.32 7.22 -21.48
N LEU A 441 -14.57 8.33 -21.42
CA LEU A 441 -13.44 8.45 -20.49
C LEU A 441 -13.94 8.35 -19.04
N GLY A 442 -13.28 7.54 -18.22
CA GLY A 442 -13.71 7.29 -16.84
C GLY A 442 -14.67 6.11 -16.67
N GLY A 443 -15.11 5.46 -17.75
CA GLY A 443 -16.03 4.32 -17.73
C GLY A 443 -15.37 2.95 -17.58
N GLU A 444 -14.08 2.91 -17.22
CA GLU A 444 -13.32 1.65 -17.12
C GLU A 444 -13.86 0.71 -16.04
N PRO A 445 -14.26 1.19 -14.84
CA PRO A 445 -14.84 0.31 -13.83
C PRO A 445 -16.10 -0.40 -14.31
N GLU A 446 -17.00 0.29 -15.02
CA GLU A 446 -18.19 -0.32 -15.61
C GLU A 446 -17.82 -1.43 -16.61
N ARG A 447 -16.92 -1.13 -17.55
CA ARG A 447 -16.45 -2.12 -18.54
C ARG A 447 -15.73 -3.31 -17.90
N TYR A 448 -15.00 -3.08 -16.80
CA TYR A 448 -14.42 -4.17 -16.02
C TYR A 448 -15.50 -5.13 -15.52
N TYR A 449 -16.57 -4.60 -14.92
CA TYR A 449 -17.66 -5.41 -14.36
C TYR A 449 -18.50 -6.11 -15.42
N GLU A 450 -18.70 -5.49 -16.59
CA GLU A 450 -19.29 -6.16 -17.77
C GLU A 450 -18.49 -7.41 -18.16
N LEU A 451 -17.16 -7.28 -18.22
CA LEU A 451 -16.27 -8.40 -18.56
C LEU A 451 -16.18 -9.44 -17.44
N ALA A 452 -16.24 -9.02 -16.17
CA ALA A 452 -16.27 -9.93 -15.03
C ALA A 452 -17.57 -10.76 -15.00
N ALA A 453 -18.71 -10.15 -15.30
CA ALA A 453 -19.98 -10.85 -15.45
C ALA A 453 -19.93 -11.86 -16.62
N ALA A 454 -19.37 -11.44 -17.75
CA ALA A 454 -19.18 -12.33 -18.90
C ALA A 454 -18.24 -13.51 -18.59
N ASP A 455 -17.17 -13.29 -17.82
CA ASP A 455 -16.26 -14.35 -17.39
C ASP A 455 -16.93 -15.33 -16.42
N ALA A 456 -17.76 -14.83 -15.51
CA ALA A 456 -18.51 -15.67 -14.58
C ALA A 456 -19.57 -16.52 -15.29
N ALA A 457 -20.19 -16.01 -16.37
CA ALA A 457 -21.15 -16.74 -17.18
C ALA A 457 -20.52 -17.70 -18.19
N ALA A 458 -19.22 -17.57 -18.46
CA ALA A 458 -18.52 -18.38 -19.44
C ALA A 458 -18.39 -19.85 -18.98
N SER A 459 -18.53 -20.79 -19.93
CA SER A 459 -18.26 -22.19 -19.65
C SER A 459 -16.76 -22.42 -19.46
N PRO A 460 -16.34 -23.22 -18.45
CA PRO A 460 -14.94 -23.56 -18.26
C PRO A 460 -14.30 -24.20 -19.50
N GLY A 461 -13.03 -23.87 -19.75
CA GLY A 461 -12.26 -24.51 -20.80
C GLY A 461 -12.04 -26.01 -20.56
N PRO A 462 -11.66 -26.79 -21.60
CA PRO A 462 -11.38 -28.21 -21.45
C PRO A 462 -10.18 -28.45 -20.55
N ILE A 463 -10.33 -29.37 -19.59
CA ILE A 463 -9.26 -29.77 -18.68
C ILE A 463 -8.62 -31.05 -19.22
N ASN A 464 -7.29 -31.08 -19.31
CA ASN A 464 -6.58 -32.27 -19.78
C ASN A 464 -6.84 -33.46 -18.81
N PRO A 465 -7.48 -34.55 -19.27
CA PRO A 465 -7.90 -35.67 -18.41
C PRO A 465 -6.75 -36.42 -17.73
N SER A 466 -5.51 -36.26 -18.21
CA SER A 466 -4.34 -36.86 -17.58
C SER A 466 -4.06 -36.26 -16.18
N TRP A 467 -4.48 -35.01 -15.94
CA TRP A 467 -4.31 -34.34 -14.64
C TRP A 467 -5.26 -34.86 -13.58
N ILE A 468 -6.53 -35.04 -13.96
CA ILE A 468 -7.56 -35.59 -13.07
C ILE A 468 -7.17 -37.00 -12.63
N ARG A 469 -6.67 -37.83 -13.56
CA ARG A 469 -6.19 -39.19 -13.27
C ARG A 469 -5.03 -39.24 -12.28
N ARG A 470 -4.30 -38.15 -12.07
CA ARG A 470 -3.21 -38.02 -11.10
C ARG A 470 -3.63 -37.40 -9.77
N GLY A 471 -4.95 -37.29 -9.53
CA GLY A 471 -5.50 -36.69 -8.31
C GLY A 471 -5.59 -35.17 -8.35
N GLY A 472 -5.38 -34.53 -9.50
CA GLY A 472 -5.60 -33.11 -9.67
C GLY A 472 -7.09 -32.76 -9.50
N GLN A 473 -7.37 -31.74 -8.70
CA GLN A 473 -8.72 -31.21 -8.55
C GLN A 473 -8.92 -30.05 -9.53
N PRO A 474 -9.88 -30.15 -10.47
CA PRO A 474 -10.20 -29.04 -11.35
C PRO A 474 -10.80 -27.89 -10.54
N CYS A 475 -10.32 -26.67 -10.77
CA CYS A 475 -10.87 -25.45 -10.18
C CYS A 475 -11.14 -24.46 -11.32
N ASN A 476 -12.32 -23.86 -11.31
CA ASN A 476 -12.74 -22.89 -12.30
C ASN A 476 -12.97 -21.56 -11.58
N VAL A 477 -12.28 -20.52 -12.02
CA VAL A 477 -12.44 -19.15 -11.53
C VAL A 477 -12.55 -18.21 -12.72
N PRO A 478 -13.36 -17.14 -12.62
CA PRO A 478 -13.39 -16.12 -13.68
C PRO A 478 -12.01 -15.47 -13.82
N LEU A 479 -11.65 -15.06 -15.04
CA LEU A 479 -10.39 -14.35 -15.27
C LEU A 479 -10.38 -12.99 -14.55
N LEU A 480 -11.52 -12.30 -14.57
CA LEU A 480 -11.77 -11.07 -13.81
C LEU A 480 -12.76 -11.35 -12.66
N PRO A 481 -12.32 -11.30 -11.39
CA PRO A 481 -13.22 -11.46 -10.27
C PRO A 481 -14.09 -10.22 -10.06
N ALA A 482 -15.39 -10.40 -9.80
CA ALA A 482 -16.28 -9.30 -9.44
C ALA A 482 -15.87 -8.68 -8.08
N ALA A 483 -15.70 -9.53 -7.07
CA ALA A 483 -15.22 -9.10 -5.76
C ALA A 483 -13.76 -8.62 -5.85
N PRO A 484 -13.38 -7.51 -5.18
CA PRO A 484 -11.99 -7.07 -5.11
C PRO A 484 -11.08 -8.17 -4.55
N ALA A 485 -9.88 -8.27 -5.11
CA ALA A 485 -8.89 -9.25 -4.67
C ALA A 485 -8.62 -9.15 -3.16
N GLY A 486 -8.86 -10.25 -2.42
CA GLY A 486 -8.67 -10.33 -0.97
C GLY A 486 -9.84 -9.82 -0.13
N SER A 487 -10.97 -9.46 -0.72
CA SER A 487 -12.19 -9.07 0.03
C SER A 487 -12.76 -10.20 0.90
N ASP A 488 -12.52 -11.46 0.54
CA ASP A 488 -13.01 -12.63 1.27
C ASP A 488 -12.11 -13.01 2.46
N ASP A 489 -10.80 -12.82 2.33
CA ASP A 489 -9.80 -13.03 3.37
C ASP A 489 -8.49 -12.32 2.98
N ASP A 490 -8.36 -11.07 3.43
CA ASP A 490 -7.23 -10.20 3.07
C ASP A 490 -5.89 -10.78 3.57
N LYS A 491 -5.90 -11.45 4.73
CA LYS A 491 -4.71 -12.09 5.31
C LYS A 491 -4.21 -13.20 4.39
N ALA A 492 -5.10 -14.11 4.00
CA ALA A 492 -4.72 -15.19 3.09
C ALA A 492 -4.31 -14.65 1.71
N HIS A 493 -5.05 -13.69 1.15
CA HIS A 493 -4.66 -13.10 -0.12
C HIS A 493 -3.28 -12.44 -0.09
N THR A 494 -3.00 -11.70 0.98
CA THR A 494 -1.72 -11.02 1.22
C THR A 494 -0.55 -12.00 1.31
N MET A 495 -0.78 -13.27 1.65
CA MET A 495 0.27 -14.29 1.68
C MET A 495 1.01 -14.41 0.35
N VAL A 496 0.29 -14.37 -0.79
CA VAL A 496 0.92 -14.43 -2.12
C VAL A 496 1.80 -13.21 -2.38
N ARG A 497 1.34 -12.03 -1.93
CA ARG A 497 2.12 -10.78 -2.02
C ARG A 497 3.39 -10.86 -1.19
N ILE A 498 3.35 -11.43 0.01
CA ILE A 498 4.53 -11.63 0.86
C ILE A 498 5.53 -12.56 0.17
N VAL A 499 5.08 -13.71 -0.35
CA VAL A 499 5.94 -14.64 -1.08
C VAL A 499 6.63 -13.95 -2.26
N LEU A 500 5.88 -13.16 -3.05
CA LEU A 500 6.44 -12.39 -4.17
C LEU A 500 7.52 -11.38 -3.72
N GLU A 501 7.30 -10.68 -2.61
CA GLU A 501 8.31 -9.77 -2.04
C GLU A 501 9.53 -10.51 -1.48
N ASP A 502 9.35 -11.66 -0.84
CA ASP A 502 10.46 -12.51 -0.38
C ASP A 502 11.31 -12.99 -1.56
N VAL A 503 10.67 -13.49 -2.62
CA VAL A 503 11.36 -13.88 -3.85
C VAL A 503 12.08 -12.67 -4.44
N ALA A 504 11.42 -11.52 -4.54
CA ALA A 504 12.01 -10.32 -5.12
C ALA A 504 13.18 -9.77 -4.29
N THR A 505 13.21 -9.97 -2.98
CA THR A 505 14.27 -9.46 -2.09
C THR A 505 15.37 -10.48 -1.81
N SER A 506 15.23 -11.72 -2.29
CA SER A 506 16.25 -12.76 -2.16
C SER A 506 17.57 -12.32 -2.81
N LEU A 507 18.69 -12.62 -2.14
CA LEU A 507 20.04 -12.33 -2.63
C LEU A 507 20.32 -13.16 -3.88
N THR A 508 20.34 -12.51 -5.04
CA THR A 508 20.79 -13.08 -6.30
C THR A 508 22.00 -12.29 -6.79
N GLY A 509 22.91 -12.96 -7.51
CA GLY A 509 23.99 -12.25 -8.20
C GLY A 509 23.43 -11.23 -9.22
N PRO A 510 24.16 -10.17 -9.57
CA PRO A 510 23.71 -9.19 -10.56
C PRO A 510 23.38 -9.81 -11.93
N ASP A 511 24.04 -10.91 -12.30
CA ASP A 511 23.82 -11.63 -13.56
C ASP A 511 22.62 -12.59 -13.53
N GLU A 512 22.03 -12.84 -12.36
CA GLU A 512 20.91 -13.77 -12.16
C GLU A 512 19.54 -13.07 -12.20
N TRP A 513 19.53 -11.74 -12.26
CA TRP A 513 18.33 -10.94 -12.08
C TRP A 513 17.34 -11.03 -13.26
N GLU A 514 17.84 -11.13 -14.50
CA GLU A 514 17.00 -11.30 -15.69
C GLU A 514 16.16 -12.59 -15.64
N PRO A 515 16.76 -13.77 -15.39
CA PRO A 515 15.99 -14.98 -15.07
C PRO A 515 15.00 -14.79 -13.92
N TRP A 516 15.37 -14.02 -12.88
CA TRP A 516 14.53 -13.80 -11.72
C TRP A 516 13.25 -12.99 -12.01
N GLN A 517 13.30 -12.07 -12.98
CA GLN A 517 12.08 -11.38 -13.44
C GLN A 517 11.07 -12.33 -14.08
N ILE A 518 11.56 -13.35 -14.80
CA ILE A 518 10.69 -14.39 -15.38
C ILE A 518 10.02 -15.17 -14.25
N VAL A 519 10.77 -15.57 -13.22
CA VAL A 519 10.25 -16.26 -12.03
C VAL A 519 9.16 -15.44 -11.34
N LEU A 520 9.39 -14.15 -11.09
CA LEU A 520 8.39 -13.25 -10.51
C LEU A 520 7.15 -13.16 -11.40
N ALA A 521 7.32 -13.06 -12.72
CA ALA A 521 6.21 -13.00 -13.67
C ALA A 521 5.40 -14.30 -13.70
N SER A 522 6.05 -15.46 -13.58
CA SER A 522 5.39 -16.77 -13.46
C SER A 522 4.58 -16.84 -12.17
N LEU A 523 5.13 -16.42 -11.03
CA LEU A 523 4.41 -16.41 -9.75
C LEU A 523 3.23 -15.43 -9.76
N ASP A 524 3.42 -14.23 -10.30
CA ASP A 524 2.35 -13.23 -10.43
C ASP A 524 1.29 -13.63 -11.49
N SER A 525 1.57 -14.62 -12.35
CA SER A 525 0.57 -15.15 -13.30
C SER A 525 -0.52 -16.00 -12.63
N LEU A 526 -0.37 -16.32 -11.34
CA LEU A 526 -1.39 -17.06 -10.58
C LEU A 526 -2.74 -16.31 -10.65
N PRO A 527 -3.83 -16.97 -11.12
CA PRO A 527 -5.13 -16.33 -11.26
C PRO A 527 -5.59 -15.67 -9.97
N VAL A 528 -6.06 -14.42 -10.08
CA VAL A 528 -6.42 -13.59 -8.92
C VAL A 528 -7.45 -14.29 -8.04
N GLY A 529 -8.47 -14.89 -8.64
CA GLY A 529 -9.53 -15.63 -7.91
C GLY A 529 -9.05 -16.85 -7.13
N TYR A 530 -7.82 -17.33 -7.34
CA TYR A 530 -7.27 -18.48 -6.63
C TYR A 530 -6.23 -18.10 -5.55
N ARG A 531 -5.81 -16.83 -5.51
CA ARG A 531 -4.74 -16.38 -4.60
C ARG A 531 -5.12 -16.55 -3.13
N THR A 532 -6.37 -16.26 -2.77
CA THR A 532 -6.84 -16.42 -1.39
C THR A 532 -6.79 -17.88 -0.95
N ASP A 533 -7.26 -18.82 -1.79
CA ASP A 533 -7.23 -20.25 -1.48
C ASP A 533 -5.82 -20.81 -1.35
N LEU A 534 -4.89 -20.36 -2.21
CA LEU A 534 -3.47 -20.68 -2.05
C LEU A 534 -2.94 -20.13 -0.72
N GLY A 535 -3.25 -18.88 -0.40
CA GLY A 535 -2.87 -18.25 0.87
C GLY A 535 -3.33 -19.05 2.09
N ARG A 536 -4.61 -19.44 2.12
CA ARG A 536 -5.16 -20.30 3.18
C ARG A 536 -4.43 -21.64 3.24
N PHE A 537 -4.15 -22.25 2.09
CA PHE A 537 -3.38 -23.50 2.03
C PHE A 537 -1.98 -23.34 2.66
N LEU A 538 -1.29 -22.24 2.39
CA LEU A 538 0.05 -21.98 2.93
C LEU A 538 0.02 -21.70 4.43
N LEU A 539 -0.90 -20.84 4.89
CA LEU A 539 -1.07 -20.52 6.31
C LEU A 539 -1.44 -21.75 7.12
N ASN A 540 -2.46 -22.51 6.69
CA ASN A 540 -2.83 -23.77 7.33
C ASN A 540 -1.67 -24.79 7.28
N GLY A 541 -0.86 -24.73 6.22
CA GLY A 541 0.35 -25.54 6.09
C GLY A 541 1.37 -25.21 7.17
N LEU A 542 1.67 -23.92 7.37
CA LEU A 542 2.58 -23.43 8.40
C LEU A 542 2.10 -23.82 9.80
N ASP A 543 0.81 -23.66 10.08
CA ASP A 543 0.21 -24.09 11.35
C ASP A 543 0.30 -25.61 11.56
N THR A 544 0.11 -26.39 10.49
CA THR A 544 0.22 -27.85 10.57
C THR A 544 1.66 -28.28 10.83
N VAL A 545 2.63 -27.77 10.08
CA VAL A 545 4.02 -28.28 10.16
C VAL A 545 4.73 -27.86 11.45
N THR A 546 4.31 -26.77 12.08
CA THR A 546 4.84 -26.31 13.38
C THR A 546 4.41 -27.19 14.55
N THR A 547 3.34 -27.97 14.39
CA THR A 547 2.83 -28.93 15.40
C THR A 547 3.31 -30.37 15.17
N ALA A 548 4.20 -30.59 14.20
CA ALA A 548 4.73 -31.91 13.88
C ALA A 548 5.55 -32.50 15.04
N GLU A 549 5.51 -33.83 15.20
CA GLU A 549 6.27 -34.54 16.22
C GLU A 549 7.79 -34.29 16.09
N ALA A 550 8.46 -34.17 17.24
CA ALA A 550 9.90 -33.95 17.27
C ALA A 550 10.64 -35.10 16.55
N GLY A 551 11.49 -34.73 15.58
CA GLY A 551 12.22 -35.69 14.75
C GLY A 551 11.49 -36.14 13.47
N ALA A 552 10.23 -35.74 13.27
CA ALA A 552 9.51 -35.96 12.03
C ALA A 552 9.63 -34.76 11.08
N THR A 553 9.67 -35.02 9.76
CA THR A 553 9.55 -33.98 8.74
C THR A 553 8.14 -33.98 8.17
N ALA A 554 7.40 -32.90 8.39
CA ALA A 554 6.05 -32.74 7.87
C ALA A 554 6.08 -31.88 6.59
N TRP A 555 5.27 -32.28 5.60
CA TRP A 555 5.16 -31.60 4.32
C TRP A 555 3.71 -31.31 3.97
N ARG A 556 3.47 -30.14 3.40
CA ARG A 556 2.26 -29.82 2.64
C ARG A 556 2.70 -29.31 1.28
N MET A 557 2.17 -29.87 0.21
CA MET A 557 2.58 -29.53 -1.15
C MET A 557 1.39 -29.42 -2.08
N ARG A 558 1.45 -28.48 -3.02
CA ARG A 558 0.45 -28.30 -4.07
C ARG A 558 1.13 -27.82 -5.35
N THR A 559 0.72 -28.39 -6.48
CA THR A 559 1.06 -27.85 -7.81
C THR A 559 -0.15 -27.19 -8.43
N PHE A 560 0.10 -26.16 -9.23
CA PHE A 560 -0.89 -25.40 -9.96
C PHE A 560 -0.49 -25.33 -11.44
N ILE A 561 -1.47 -25.53 -12.32
CA ILE A 561 -1.30 -25.52 -13.78
C ILE A 561 -2.52 -24.81 -14.37
N ALA A 562 -2.33 -23.59 -14.90
CA ALA A 562 -3.41 -22.82 -15.51
C ALA A 562 -3.77 -23.28 -16.94
N GLY A 563 -2.87 -24.01 -17.61
CA GLY A 563 -3.06 -24.48 -18.99
C GLY A 563 -1.80 -25.15 -19.54
N PRO A 564 -1.85 -25.69 -20.78
CA PRO A 564 -0.70 -26.36 -21.40
C PRO A 564 0.49 -25.41 -21.60
N ASP A 565 0.22 -24.15 -21.97
CA ASP A 565 1.22 -23.14 -22.34
C ASP A 565 1.58 -22.18 -21.18
N GLN A 566 1.14 -22.47 -19.95
CA GLN A 566 1.39 -21.64 -18.77
C GLN A 566 2.40 -22.31 -17.85
N ASP A 567 3.21 -21.54 -17.12
CA ASP A 567 4.17 -22.13 -16.19
C ASP A 567 3.48 -22.94 -15.10
N GLN A 568 4.13 -24.04 -14.68
CA GLN A 568 3.66 -24.81 -13.54
C GLN A 568 4.20 -24.16 -12.28
N LEU A 569 3.31 -23.88 -11.34
CA LEU A 569 3.68 -23.31 -10.04
C LEU A 569 3.58 -24.39 -8.97
N GLY A 570 4.63 -24.59 -8.20
CA GLY A 570 4.68 -25.49 -7.06
C GLY A 570 4.78 -24.70 -5.77
N PHE A 571 4.00 -25.07 -4.76
CA PHE A 571 4.06 -24.45 -3.44
C PHE A 571 4.14 -25.54 -2.37
N ALA A 572 5.11 -25.42 -1.49
CA ALA A 572 5.37 -26.36 -0.42
C ALA A 572 5.56 -25.64 0.92
N VAL A 573 5.20 -26.33 2.00
CA VAL A 573 5.53 -25.97 3.37
C VAL A 573 6.21 -27.17 4.03
N CYS A 574 7.33 -26.95 4.71
CA CYS A 574 8.10 -27.99 5.40
C CYS A 574 8.37 -27.58 6.85
N SER A 575 8.39 -28.55 7.78
CA SER A 575 8.70 -28.28 9.19
C SER A 575 10.16 -27.85 9.46
N ALA A 576 11.10 -28.16 8.56
CA ALA A 576 12.51 -27.81 8.73
C ALA A 576 13.27 -27.62 7.41
N LEU A 577 14.20 -26.66 7.39
CA LEU A 577 15.08 -26.40 6.25
C LEU A 577 16.45 -27.00 6.51
N THR A 578 16.79 -28.04 5.75
CA THR A 578 18.05 -28.76 5.76
C THR A 578 18.46 -29.05 4.33
N ASP A 579 19.71 -29.46 4.10
CA ASP A 579 20.13 -29.89 2.75
C ASP A 579 19.30 -31.06 2.23
N HIS A 580 18.87 -31.95 3.15
CA HIS A 580 18.01 -33.08 2.80
C HIS A 580 16.62 -32.62 2.36
N THR A 581 15.98 -31.70 3.10
CA THR A 581 14.65 -31.19 2.74
C THR A 581 14.70 -30.32 1.48
N ARG A 582 15.78 -29.57 1.26
CA ARG A 582 16.02 -28.84 0.00
C ARG A 582 16.14 -29.81 -1.20
N ALA A 583 16.92 -30.88 -1.06
CA ALA A 583 17.04 -31.91 -2.09
C ALA A 583 15.71 -32.64 -2.35
N ALA A 584 14.95 -32.92 -1.29
CA ALA A 584 13.63 -33.54 -1.36
C ALA A 584 12.63 -32.64 -2.12
N PHE A 585 12.59 -31.34 -1.82
CA PHE A 585 11.76 -30.37 -2.54
C PHE A 585 12.13 -30.28 -4.03
N SER A 586 13.43 -30.29 -4.33
CA SER A 586 13.94 -30.36 -5.71
C SER A 586 13.47 -31.60 -6.45
N ALA A 587 13.63 -32.77 -5.84
CA ALA A 587 13.16 -34.03 -6.40
C ALA A 587 11.64 -34.02 -6.66
N TRP A 588 10.86 -33.46 -5.73
CA TRP A 588 9.42 -33.30 -5.91
C TRP A 588 9.09 -32.43 -7.13
N LEU A 589 9.70 -31.24 -7.23
CA LEU A 589 9.42 -30.32 -8.33
C LEU A 589 9.85 -30.91 -9.68
N GLN A 590 11.03 -31.56 -9.74
CA GLN A 590 11.52 -32.27 -10.93
C GLN A 590 10.57 -33.38 -11.36
N LEU A 591 10.07 -34.18 -10.42
CA LEU A 591 9.09 -35.21 -10.71
C LEU A 591 7.82 -34.61 -11.32
N ARG A 592 7.28 -33.54 -10.73
CA ARG A 592 6.04 -32.90 -11.23
C ARG A 592 6.25 -32.26 -12.60
N HIS A 593 7.39 -31.61 -12.81
CA HIS A 593 7.78 -31.06 -14.11
C HIS A 593 7.89 -32.14 -15.19
N HIS A 594 8.61 -33.23 -14.92
CA HIS A 594 8.71 -34.35 -15.86
C HIS A 594 7.35 -35.00 -16.13
N GLU A 595 6.55 -35.20 -15.08
CA GLU A 595 5.20 -35.73 -15.21
C GLU A 595 4.32 -34.82 -16.09
N ARG A 596 4.50 -33.50 -16.01
CA ARG A 596 3.82 -32.52 -16.87
C ARG A 596 4.16 -32.67 -18.34
N GLY A 597 5.44 -32.80 -18.67
CA GLY A 597 5.87 -32.93 -20.07
C GLY A 597 5.51 -34.25 -20.74
N LYS A 598 4.86 -35.20 -20.06
CA LYS A 598 4.34 -36.42 -20.69
C LYS A 598 3.19 -36.09 -21.65
N GLY A 599 3.54 -35.77 -22.91
CA GLY A 599 2.61 -35.38 -23.97
C GLY A 599 2.81 -33.94 -24.47
N THR A 600 3.87 -33.24 -24.06
CA THR A 600 4.22 -31.88 -24.50
C THR A 600 5.74 -31.78 -24.59
N ASP A 601 6.27 -30.85 -25.38
CA ASP A 601 7.71 -30.66 -25.49
C ASP A 601 8.30 -30.06 -24.20
N LEU A 602 8.96 -30.90 -23.39
CA LEU A 602 9.64 -30.52 -22.14
C LEU A 602 10.62 -29.37 -22.34
N ALA A 603 11.28 -29.27 -23.51
CA ALA A 603 12.30 -28.25 -23.77
C ALA A 603 11.75 -26.81 -23.67
N SER A 604 10.44 -26.65 -23.83
CA SER A 604 9.75 -25.35 -23.80
C SER A 604 9.07 -25.04 -22.46
N LEU A 605 9.10 -25.96 -21.50
CA LEU A 605 8.35 -25.84 -20.25
C LEU A 605 9.19 -25.24 -19.13
N THR A 606 8.52 -24.45 -18.29
CA THR A 606 9.07 -23.92 -17.05
C THR A 606 8.23 -24.35 -15.85
N SER A 607 8.90 -24.60 -14.73
CA SER A 607 8.26 -24.81 -13.43
C SER A 607 8.97 -24.01 -12.35
N VAL A 608 8.18 -23.27 -11.58
CA VAL A 608 8.66 -22.48 -10.44
C VAL A 608 8.09 -23.08 -9.17
N GLY A 609 8.96 -23.48 -8.25
CA GLY A 609 8.61 -23.97 -6.92
C GLY A 609 8.96 -22.95 -5.84
N VAL A 610 8.05 -22.75 -4.88
CA VAL A 610 8.29 -22.02 -3.64
C VAL A 610 8.12 -22.96 -2.45
N LEU A 611 9.08 -22.93 -1.54
CA LEU A 611 9.08 -23.66 -0.27
C LEU A 611 9.11 -22.67 0.89
N LEU A 612 8.13 -22.76 1.79
CA LEU A 612 8.11 -22.03 3.06
C LEU A 612 8.54 -22.95 4.20
N THR A 613 9.42 -22.47 5.07
CA THR A 613 9.86 -23.22 6.26
C THR A 613 9.78 -22.33 7.49
N PRO A 614 9.03 -22.70 8.56
CA PRO A 614 8.98 -21.92 9.78
C PRO A 614 10.38 -21.68 10.37
N ARG A 615 10.60 -20.48 10.93
CA ARG A 615 11.80 -20.18 11.72
C ARG A 615 11.47 -20.16 13.20
N THR A 616 12.45 -20.55 14.02
CA THR A 616 12.32 -20.57 15.49
C THR A 616 13.11 -19.46 16.17
N ASP A 617 13.80 -18.61 15.42
CA ASP A 617 14.69 -17.58 15.95
C ASP A 617 14.01 -16.23 16.22
N GLY A 618 12.73 -16.11 15.89
CA GLY A 618 11.91 -14.93 16.16
C GLY A 618 12.20 -13.73 15.27
N TYR A 619 13.09 -13.85 14.28
CA TYR A 619 13.39 -12.78 13.32
C TYR A 619 12.38 -12.71 12.18
N ARG A 620 11.87 -13.85 11.72
CA ARG A 620 10.77 -13.94 10.74
C ARG A 620 9.90 -15.16 11.06
N GLU A 621 8.68 -15.20 10.55
CA GLU A 621 7.79 -16.36 10.74
C GLU A 621 8.27 -17.57 9.91
N TRP A 622 8.82 -17.35 8.70
CA TRP A 622 9.38 -18.41 7.85
C TRP A 622 10.54 -17.92 6.96
N ASP A 623 11.23 -18.89 6.37
CA ASP A 623 12.13 -18.74 5.22
C ASP A 623 11.43 -19.13 3.92
N THR A 624 11.72 -18.38 2.85
CA THR A 624 11.22 -18.63 1.50
C THR A 624 12.35 -19.13 0.61
N THR A 625 12.26 -20.37 0.13
CA THR A 625 13.19 -20.97 -0.83
C THR A 625 12.52 -21.10 -2.19
N VAL A 626 13.22 -20.71 -3.25
CA VAL A 626 12.71 -20.76 -4.63
C VAL A 626 13.54 -21.75 -5.44
N GLN A 627 12.88 -22.50 -6.31
CA GLN A 627 13.53 -23.37 -7.28
C GLN A 627 12.87 -23.25 -8.65
N VAL A 628 13.68 -23.27 -9.70
CA VAL A 628 13.21 -23.16 -11.09
C VAL A 628 13.74 -24.34 -11.87
N ILE A 629 12.88 -24.91 -12.72
CA ILE A 629 13.23 -25.96 -13.67
C ILE A 629 12.80 -25.49 -15.05
N ASN A 630 13.75 -25.43 -15.98
CA ASN A 630 13.53 -25.11 -17.38
C ASN A 630 13.99 -26.30 -18.21
N GLY A 631 13.18 -26.73 -19.19
CA GLY A 631 13.55 -27.82 -20.07
C GLY A 631 13.48 -29.21 -19.42
N ASP A 632 14.01 -30.23 -20.10
CA ASP A 632 14.05 -31.59 -19.58
C ASP A 632 15.03 -31.71 -18.41
N PRO A 633 14.59 -32.15 -17.21
CA PRO A 633 15.47 -32.39 -16.07
C PRO A 633 16.37 -33.64 -16.23
N GLU A 634 16.30 -34.35 -17.37
CA GLU A 634 17.12 -35.54 -17.70
C GLU A 634 17.02 -36.67 -16.65
N LEU A 635 15.84 -36.80 -16.02
CA LEU A 635 15.61 -37.81 -14.98
C LEU A 635 15.76 -39.23 -15.53
N SER A 636 16.66 -40.00 -14.94
CA SER A 636 16.82 -41.41 -15.30
C SER A 636 15.60 -42.23 -14.87
N THR A 637 15.47 -43.44 -15.43
CA THR A 637 14.41 -44.37 -14.99
C THR A 637 14.57 -44.76 -13.52
N ALA A 638 15.79 -44.73 -12.97
CA ALA A 638 16.04 -44.98 -11.56
C ALA A 638 15.54 -43.80 -10.69
N ASP A 639 15.87 -42.57 -11.06
CA ASP A 639 15.42 -41.35 -10.35
C ASP A 639 13.90 -41.28 -10.31
N LEU A 640 13.24 -41.54 -11.44
CA LEU A 640 11.78 -41.58 -11.53
C LEU A 640 11.15 -42.63 -10.62
N ARG A 641 11.80 -43.78 -10.39
CA ARG A 641 11.28 -44.77 -9.44
C ARG A 641 11.41 -44.26 -8.01
N VAL A 642 12.60 -43.78 -7.63
CA VAL A 642 12.87 -43.25 -6.29
C VAL A 642 11.93 -42.09 -5.96
N TYR A 643 11.79 -41.13 -6.87
CA TYR A 643 10.95 -39.96 -6.64
C TYR A 643 9.46 -40.33 -6.54
N ARG A 644 8.98 -41.29 -7.35
CA ARG A 644 7.59 -41.78 -7.25
C ARG A 644 7.35 -42.54 -5.95
N ASP A 645 8.31 -43.36 -5.53
CA ASP A 645 8.21 -44.09 -4.26
C ASP A 645 8.18 -43.15 -3.06
N LEU A 646 8.87 -42.01 -3.15
CA LEU A 646 8.89 -40.99 -2.11
C LEU A 646 7.60 -40.14 -2.10
N TRP A 647 7.11 -39.72 -3.27
CA TRP A 647 6.07 -38.68 -3.36
C TRP A 647 4.68 -39.13 -3.80
N ASN A 648 4.54 -40.34 -4.36
CA ASN A 648 3.25 -40.84 -4.86
C ASN A 648 2.69 -42.03 -4.05
N LYS A 649 3.38 -42.51 -3.01
CA LYS A 649 2.80 -43.51 -2.10
C LYS A 649 1.68 -42.86 -1.29
N ARG A 650 0.46 -43.40 -1.41
CA ARG A 650 -0.65 -43.07 -0.53
C ARG A 650 -0.27 -43.49 0.89
N SER A 651 -0.16 -42.52 1.80
CA SER A 651 -0.33 -42.76 3.23
C SER A 651 -1.81 -42.86 3.55
#